data_AF-A0AAV0TL49-F1
#
_entry.id   AF-A0AAV0TL49-F1
#
_cell.length_a   1.000
_cell.length_b   1.000
_cell.length_c   1.000
_cell.angle_alpha   90.00
_cell.angle_beta   90.00
_cell.angle_gamma   90.00
#
_symmetry.space_group_name_H-M   'P 1'
#
loop_
_entity.id
_entity.type
_entity.pdbx_description
1 polymer ?
#
loop_
_entity_poly.entity_id
_entity_poly.type
_entity_poly.pdbx_seq_one_letter_code
_entity_poly.pdbx_strand_id
1 'polypeptide(L)'
;MFQPLRGHSRFSSATDTVCIGSGRFLRSVLVPTIRAAGGAVVVVQTRGHSFVRACEVAQGTYEVDVVRADGGVETEKIEVEAVGSLGDADGRAALMQLPAQLPKLKYIGFGVTESGLVEGGAAIVDLTELLYRCFERRPNNVISVINTANLPKNGDLIKKLMLETTWEGQPSDVTSCRAYVPSKVHLHNTMVDRLTSHQPGNALVPLSEPWPTKTLVIKDIEHVLDAKALSALPGVHIHTTAGLLEQDHLIKLSIANAVHTAMVYLLALTRVKNTSGVLEYPLVRQFMDLLYTKDIAPSLMLRGISNEKAQHAYDEWMSRVEHRHFGLDTFWVGQNAMLKYGVRLFSSVEANIAKDPTYRPSVFMAYATAIILRYLTPAQADSRKESGTGPDIFYKFMDGEKGTTPKTLWRASQHVVVASKGFSHDFYKSGRAESSSEVSSGVGVAVASVLSSVKGFDITNDACASFAADVAALYQRLVCGKQTALEALEDVLRNHHTSEYLQGRGGAFVREAVSSVQIIDMHTHLFPPSHGKLMLWGINELLTYHYLVAEFLQTATMQAEKFIACREVLTTLHLLGLDHLVARRDLSAIQKWFKHQGVEEYVDTVFRLAGLKYAVMTNIPFEPEEARHWLVNPATTTSPPAWSRKYFRSALRVDQVLLGDWAFIRPTLDVVKLPHTLAGVRLLLEKWIDIIKPEYFMASLPISFEYPEENASASAGTNELPNGAELLLQVLLPLAEEKKLPIALKFDSVRPINARYGVAGDGVKPSNVDVLIKLCRNFPKVKFLATFLSRVNQHEVTVAASKFRNLHLYGCWWYCNNPSIIEELTRMRIAIQGTAFTNQHSDARVLDQLIYKWSYSRDVVGKVVVDMYEKLFATTRKISKRDIQRDVQRLFGQSYVEFMAKSM
;
A
#
# COMPACT_ATOMS: atom_id res chain seq x y z
N MET A 1 -7.72 -59.85 16.56
CA MET A 1 -9.08 -60.24 16.15
C MET A 1 -10.10 -59.48 16.99
N PHE A 2 -11.31 -59.20 16.51
CA PHE A 2 -12.34 -58.46 17.26
C PHE A 2 -13.00 -59.33 18.33
N GLN A 3 -12.31 -59.53 19.45
CA GLN A 3 -12.82 -60.29 20.60
C GLN A 3 -12.89 -59.39 21.84
N PRO A 4 -13.85 -59.63 22.76
CA PRO A 4 -13.92 -58.92 24.02
C PRO A 4 -12.59 -59.00 24.77
N LEU A 5 -12.10 -57.85 25.20
CA LEU A 5 -10.91 -57.76 26.03
C LEU A 5 -11.27 -58.07 27.48
N ARG A 6 -10.25 -58.23 28.33
CA ARG A 6 -10.41 -58.48 29.78
C ARG A 6 -11.06 -59.82 30.16
N GLY A 7 -10.88 -60.85 29.32
CA GLY A 7 -11.22 -62.25 29.66
C GLY A 7 -12.70 -62.62 29.50
N HIS A 8 -13.51 -61.76 28.90
CA HIS A 8 -14.92 -62.05 28.63
C HIS A 8 -15.07 -62.98 27.42
N SER A 9 -15.93 -63.99 27.52
CA SER A 9 -16.21 -64.91 26.41
C SER A 9 -17.23 -64.36 25.40
N ARG A 10 -17.94 -63.27 25.74
CA ARG A 10 -18.98 -62.62 24.93
C ARG A 10 -18.94 -61.10 25.13
N PHE A 11 -19.36 -60.35 24.11
CA PHE A 11 -19.51 -58.90 24.19
C PHE A 11 -20.54 -58.50 25.24
N SER A 12 -20.26 -57.41 25.96
CA SER A 12 -21.22 -56.80 26.89
C SER A 12 -22.55 -56.47 26.21
N SER A 13 -23.64 -56.53 26.99
CA SER A 13 -24.95 -56.04 26.53
C SER A 13 -25.02 -54.52 26.37
N ALA A 14 -23.94 -53.79 26.72
CA ALA A 14 -23.77 -52.38 26.44
C ALA A 14 -22.99 -52.11 25.13
N THR A 15 -22.47 -53.15 24.46
CA THR A 15 -21.70 -52.98 23.21
C THR A 15 -22.63 -52.66 22.06
N ASP A 16 -22.71 -51.37 21.76
CA ASP A 16 -23.63 -50.78 20.80
C ASP A 16 -22.92 -49.99 19.70
N THR A 17 -21.58 -49.93 19.73
CA THR A 17 -20.82 -49.06 18.84
C THR A 17 -19.58 -49.72 18.23
N VAL A 18 -19.43 -49.56 16.92
CA VAL A 18 -18.20 -49.89 16.18
C VAL A 18 -17.62 -48.61 15.58
N CYS A 19 -16.37 -48.28 15.92
CA CYS A 19 -15.66 -47.11 15.42
C CYS A 19 -14.63 -47.53 14.35
N ILE A 20 -14.87 -47.15 13.09
CA ILE A 20 -13.91 -47.28 12.00
C ILE A 20 -12.93 -46.11 12.03
N GLY A 21 -11.66 -46.41 12.29
CA GLY A 21 -10.59 -45.45 12.49
C GLY A 21 -10.06 -45.45 13.92
N SER A 22 -8.76 -45.18 14.08
CA SER A 22 -8.05 -45.10 15.36
C SER A 22 -7.25 -43.79 15.50
N GLY A 23 -7.64 -42.77 14.73
CA GLY A 23 -7.02 -41.45 14.75
C GLY A 23 -7.18 -40.72 16.09
N ARG A 24 -6.34 -39.71 16.32
CA ARG A 24 -6.27 -38.96 17.59
C ARG A 24 -7.62 -38.34 17.96
N PHE A 25 -8.26 -37.65 17.01
CA PHE A 25 -9.55 -37.00 17.25
C PHE A 25 -10.66 -37.99 17.64
N LEU A 26 -10.78 -39.11 16.93
CA LEU A 26 -11.77 -40.14 17.26
C LEU A 26 -11.56 -40.67 18.68
N ARG A 27 -10.30 -40.88 19.07
CA ARG A 27 -9.92 -41.38 20.39
C ARG A 27 -10.00 -40.33 21.50
N SER A 28 -9.84 -39.05 21.19
CA SER A 28 -9.96 -37.97 22.18
C SER A 28 -11.35 -37.36 22.27
N VAL A 29 -12.26 -37.67 21.34
CA VAL A 29 -13.60 -37.03 21.28
C VAL A 29 -14.72 -38.06 21.15
N LEU A 30 -14.80 -38.76 20.02
CA LEU A 30 -15.97 -39.59 19.71
C LEU A 30 -16.08 -40.80 20.64
N VAL A 31 -14.98 -41.53 20.86
CA VAL A 31 -14.98 -42.69 21.76
C VAL A 31 -15.29 -42.28 23.21
N PRO A 32 -14.66 -41.25 23.79
CA PRO A 32 -15.06 -40.72 25.10
C PRO A 32 -16.53 -40.30 25.17
N THR A 33 -17.06 -39.66 24.13
CA THR A 33 -18.47 -39.25 24.06
C THR A 33 -19.42 -40.45 24.17
N ILE A 34 -19.15 -41.52 23.43
CA ILE A 34 -19.97 -42.73 23.48
C ILE A 34 -19.84 -43.44 24.84
N ARG A 35 -18.63 -43.49 25.41
CA ARG A 35 -18.41 -44.08 26.74
C ARG A 35 -19.15 -43.31 27.82
N ALA A 36 -19.12 -41.97 27.78
CA ALA A 36 -19.87 -41.12 28.70
C ALA A 36 -21.39 -41.26 28.56
N ALA A 37 -21.88 -41.58 27.35
CA ALA A 37 -23.28 -41.95 27.11
C ALA A 37 -23.65 -43.36 27.60
N GLY A 38 -22.70 -44.13 28.13
CA GLY A 38 -22.91 -45.48 28.66
C GLY A 38 -22.72 -46.61 27.65
N GLY A 39 -22.39 -46.31 26.38
CA GLY A 39 -22.13 -47.30 25.34
C GLY A 39 -20.75 -47.95 25.48
N ALA A 40 -20.60 -49.20 25.01
CA ALA A 40 -19.31 -49.86 24.91
C ALA A 40 -18.84 -49.94 23.44
N VAL A 41 -17.55 -49.67 23.22
CA VAL A 41 -17.01 -49.35 21.89
C VAL A 41 -16.03 -50.41 21.42
N VAL A 42 -16.19 -50.86 20.17
CA VAL A 42 -15.17 -51.62 19.44
C VAL A 42 -14.43 -50.68 18.49
N VAL A 43 -13.10 -50.62 18.57
CA VAL A 43 -12.28 -49.73 17.70
C VAL A 43 -11.57 -50.53 16.61
N VAL A 44 -11.72 -50.06 15.37
CA VAL A 44 -11.15 -50.66 14.17
C VAL A 44 -10.02 -49.78 13.66
N GLN A 45 -8.77 -50.25 13.78
CA GLN A 45 -7.61 -49.62 13.17
C GLN A 45 -7.61 -49.90 11.66
N THR A 46 -7.73 -48.86 10.84
CA THR A 46 -7.86 -49.01 9.38
C THR A 46 -6.55 -49.43 8.68
N ARG A 47 -5.39 -49.20 9.30
CA ARG A 47 -4.07 -49.57 8.76
C ARG A 47 -3.08 -49.93 9.87
N GLY A 48 -2.32 -51.00 9.69
CA GLY A 48 -1.30 -51.46 10.64
C GLY A 48 -1.87 -51.97 11.97
N HIS A 49 -1.01 -52.32 12.94
CA HIS A 49 -1.43 -52.99 14.19
C HIS A 49 -0.98 -52.28 15.47
N SER A 50 -0.38 -51.09 15.36
CA SER A 50 0.26 -50.41 16.49
C SER A 50 -0.70 -50.09 17.64
N PHE A 51 -1.88 -49.54 17.34
CA PHE A 51 -2.87 -49.20 18.35
C PHE A 51 -3.54 -50.45 18.93
N VAL A 52 -3.83 -51.44 18.07
CA VAL A 52 -4.37 -52.73 18.50
C VAL A 52 -3.46 -53.39 19.52
N ARG A 53 -2.17 -53.55 19.20
CA ARG A 53 -1.18 -54.16 20.11
C ARG A 53 -1.05 -53.40 21.43
N ALA A 54 -1.05 -52.07 21.38
CA ALA A 54 -0.98 -51.26 22.60
C ALA A 54 -2.22 -51.45 23.49
N CYS A 55 -3.42 -51.50 22.92
CA CYS A 55 -4.64 -51.77 23.68
C CYS A 55 -4.68 -53.20 24.23
N GLU A 56 -4.21 -54.20 23.47
CA GLU A 56 -4.12 -55.59 23.95
C GLU A 56 -3.20 -55.70 25.19
N VAL A 57 -2.03 -55.04 25.15
CA VAL A 57 -1.11 -54.95 26.31
C VAL A 57 -1.76 -54.22 27.48
N ALA A 58 -2.49 -53.13 27.21
CA ALA A 58 -3.18 -52.34 28.22
C ALA A 58 -4.59 -52.86 28.59
N GLN A 59 -4.90 -54.11 28.24
CA GLN A 59 -6.17 -54.79 28.54
C GLN A 59 -7.42 -53.98 28.15
N GLY A 60 -7.42 -53.41 26.95
CA GLY A 60 -8.56 -52.66 26.40
C GLY A 60 -8.68 -51.24 26.94
N THR A 61 -7.55 -50.61 27.27
CA THR A 61 -7.52 -49.20 27.66
C THR A 61 -6.48 -48.43 26.89
N TYR A 62 -6.69 -47.12 26.72
CA TYR A 62 -5.68 -46.18 26.22
C TYR A 62 -5.81 -44.84 26.93
N GLU A 63 -4.74 -44.07 26.90
CA GLU A 63 -4.64 -42.77 27.56
C GLU A 63 -4.90 -41.62 26.58
N VAL A 64 -5.48 -40.53 27.08
CA VAL A 64 -5.61 -39.23 26.42
C VAL A 64 -5.09 -38.18 27.37
N ASP A 65 -4.05 -37.47 26.96
CA ASP A 65 -3.48 -36.37 27.73
C ASP A 65 -4.19 -35.04 27.37
N VAL A 66 -4.58 -34.28 28.38
CA VAL A 66 -5.16 -32.94 28.27
C VAL A 66 -4.23 -31.93 28.91
N VAL A 67 -3.69 -31.00 28.11
CA VAL A 67 -2.84 -29.93 28.62
C VAL A 67 -3.73 -28.81 29.14
N ARG A 68 -3.60 -28.48 30.43
CA ARG A 68 -4.28 -27.38 31.09
C ARG A 68 -3.56 -26.05 30.80
N ALA A 69 -4.25 -24.94 31.05
CA ALA A 69 -3.74 -23.60 30.74
C ALA A 69 -2.43 -23.25 31.49
N ASP A 70 -2.22 -23.83 32.67
CA ASP A 70 -1.00 -23.70 33.50
C ASP A 70 0.14 -24.64 33.07
N GLY A 71 -0.09 -25.48 32.05
CA GLY A 71 0.85 -26.48 31.55
C GLY A 71 0.78 -27.83 32.26
N GLY A 72 -0.06 -27.98 33.29
CA GLY A 72 -0.35 -29.28 33.89
C GLY A 72 -0.95 -30.23 32.86
N VAL A 73 -0.57 -31.50 32.89
CA VAL A 73 -1.12 -32.54 32.02
C VAL A 73 -2.01 -33.46 32.82
N GLU A 74 -3.26 -33.58 32.41
CA GLU A 74 -4.22 -34.52 32.98
C GLU A 74 -4.42 -35.70 32.03
N THR A 75 -4.17 -36.90 32.50
CA THR A 75 -4.30 -38.13 31.71
C THR A 75 -5.64 -38.80 32.00
N GLU A 76 -6.50 -38.85 30.98
CA GLU A 76 -7.76 -39.58 31.01
C GLU A 76 -7.56 -40.99 30.46
N LYS A 77 -7.99 -42.01 31.21
CA LYS A 77 -7.93 -43.41 30.78
C LYS A 77 -9.26 -43.85 30.18
N ILE A 78 -9.26 -44.14 28.89
CA ILE A 78 -10.45 -44.52 28.13
C ILE A 78 -10.48 -46.03 27.92
N GLU A 79 -11.64 -46.63 28.17
CA GLU A 79 -11.85 -48.06 27.97
C GLU A 79 -12.52 -48.37 26.64
N VAL A 80 -12.09 -49.46 26.01
CA VAL A 80 -12.69 -50.06 24.81
C VAL A 80 -12.97 -51.54 25.07
N GLU A 81 -14.07 -52.02 24.50
CA GLU A 81 -14.49 -53.41 24.68
C GLU A 81 -13.65 -54.37 23.84
N ALA A 82 -13.35 -53.98 22.61
CA ALA A 82 -12.50 -54.74 21.70
C ALA A 82 -11.75 -53.82 20.74
N VAL A 83 -10.64 -54.34 20.22
CA VAL A 83 -9.88 -53.70 19.14
C VAL A 83 -9.59 -54.69 18.03
N GLY A 84 -9.44 -54.20 16.82
CA GLY A 84 -8.96 -55.00 15.69
C GLY A 84 -8.43 -54.14 14.57
N SER A 85 -7.80 -54.76 13.59
CA SER A 85 -7.15 -54.07 12.48
C SER A 85 -7.70 -54.56 11.14
N LEU A 86 -7.77 -53.66 10.17
CA LEU A 86 -7.99 -53.95 8.74
C LEU A 86 -6.67 -53.98 7.96
N GLY A 87 -5.54 -54.06 8.67
CA GLY A 87 -4.19 -54.16 8.08
C GLY A 87 -3.93 -55.47 7.34
N ASP A 88 -4.76 -56.49 7.57
CA ASP A 88 -4.71 -57.79 6.92
C ASP A 88 -6.13 -58.31 6.59
N ALA A 89 -6.19 -59.34 5.73
CA ALA A 89 -7.45 -59.91 5.23
C ALA A 89 -8.27 -60.60 6.33
N ASP A 90 -7.61 -61.26 7.30
CA ASP A 90 -8.27 -61.97 8.39
C ASP A 90 -9.00 -61.00 9.33
N GLY A 91 -8.35 -59.88 9.63
CA GLY A 91 -8.92 -58.78 10.38
C GLY A 91 -10.13 -58.17 9.67
N ARG A 92 -10.04 -57.94 8.36
CA ARG A 92 -11.18 -57.48 7.56
C ARG A 92 -12.34 -58.48 7.58
N ALA A 93 -12.06 -59.77 7.36
CA ALA A 93 -13.06 -60.82 7.43
C ALA A 93 -13.75 -60.89 8.81
N ALA A 94 -12.97 -60.75 9.89
CA ALA A 94 -13.49 -60.71 11.25
C ALA A 94 -14.40 -59.50 11.51
N LEU A 95 -14.10 -58.32 10.95
CA LEU A 95 -14.99 -57.15 11.05
C LEU A 95 -16.36 -57.44 10.41
N MET A 96 -16.37 -58.07 9.23
CA MET A 96 -17.62 -58.34 8.50
C MET A 96 -18.52 -59.38 9.19
N GLN A 97 -17.95 -60.21 10.09
CA GLN A 97 -18.71 -61.14 10.93
C GLN A 97 -19.20 -60.52 12.24
N LEU A 98 -18.65 -59.38 12.65
CA LEU A 98 -18.92 -58.74 13.94
C LEU A 98 -20.40 -58.36 14.16
N PRO A 99 -21.18 -57.89 13.16
CA PRO A 99 -22.60 -57.55 13.37
C PRO A 99 -23.44 -58.71 13.92
N ALA A 100 -23.09 -59.95 13.64
CA ALA A 100 -23.79 -61.12 14.20
C ALA A 100 -23.59 -61.27 15.72
N GLN A 101 -22.50 -60.72 16.26
CA GLN A 101 -22.11 -60.80 17.66
C GLN A 101 -22.58 -59.59 18.49
N LEU A 102 -23.03 -58.52 17.82
CA LEU A 102 -23.41 -57.24 18.44
C LEU A 102 -24.91 -56.96 18.25
N PRO A 103 -25.79 -57.60 19.04
CA PRO A 103 -27.23 -57.47 18.87
C PRO A 103 -27.76 -56.03 19.10
N LYS A 104 -27.04 -55.21 19.86
CA LYS A 104 -27.44 -53.84 20.17
C LYS A 104 -26.66 -52.78 19.39
N LEU A 105 -25.95 -53.17 18.33
CA LEU A 105 -25.24 -52.23 17.48
C LEU A 105 -26.20 -51.14 16.99
N LYS A 106 -25.94 -49.90 17.39
CA LYS A 106 -26.72 -48.70 17.08
C LYS A 106 -25.87 -47.63 16.41
N TYR A 107 -24.60 -47.54 16.77
CA TYR A 107 -23.70 -46.50 16.29
C TYR A 107 -22.55 -47.07 15.46
N ILE A 108 -22.24 -46.39 14.36
CA ILE A 108 -20.98 -46.56 13.65
C ILE A 108 -20.23 -45.24 13.71
N GLY A 109 -19.14 -45.19 14.47
CA GLY A 109 -18.23 -44.06 14.43
C GLY A 109 -17.35 -44.13 13.18
N PHE A 110 -17.20 -43.04 12.44
CA PHE A 110 -16.44 -43.02 11.19
C PHE A 110 -15.36 -41.93 11.20
N GLY A 111 -14.15 -42.30 11.60
CA GLY A 111 -13.00 -41.41 11.77
C GLY A 111 -11.91 -41.65 10.75
N VAL A 112 -12.12 -41.20 9.53
CA VAL A 112 -11.12 -41.18 8.45
C VAL A 112 -10.77 -39.75 8.06
N THR A 113 -9.56 -39.56 7.53
CA THR A 113 -9.11 -38.25 7.03
C THR A 113 -9.92 -37.85 5.79
N GLU A 114 -9.91 -36.57 5.44
CA GLU A 114 -10.60 -36.03 4.24
C GLU A 114 -10.15 -36.74 2.96
N SER A 115 -8.87 -37.10 2.87
CA SER A 115 -8.31 -37.90 1.77
C SER A 115 -8.83 -39.34 1.69
N GLY A 116 -9.48 -39.83 2.75
CA GLY A 116 -10.11 -41.15 2.79
C GLY A 116 -11.56 -41.16 2.29
N LEU A 117 -12.18 -39.98 2.08
CA LEU A 117 -13.53 -39.82 1.56
C LEU A 117 -13.53 -39.68 0.04
N VAL A 118 -13.10 -40.74 -0.64
CA VAL A 118 -12.99 -40.80 -2.10
C VAL A 118 -13.78 -42.00 -2.65
N GLU A 119 -14.25 -41.88 -3.88
CA GLU A 119 -14.97 -42.94 -4.58
C GLU A 119 -14.13 -44.21 -4.68
N GLY A 120 -14.72 -45.37 -4.32
CA GLY A 120 -14.02 -46.66 -4.29
C GLY A 120 -12.91 -46.78 -3.23
N GLY A 121 -12.74 -45.79 -2.34
CA GLY A 121 -11.75 -45.86 -1.28
C GLY A 121 -12.05 -46.96 -0.27
N ALA A 122 -11.02 -47.66 0.22
CA ALA A 122 -11.15 -48.81 1.12
C ALA A 122 -12.06 -48.55 2.33
N ALA A 123 -11.99 -47.36 2.95
CA ALA A 123 -12.84 -47.02 4.09
C ALA A 123 -14.34 -46.93 3.73
N ILE A 124 -14.67 -46.43 2.54
CA ILE A 124 -16.05 -46.37 2.05
C ILE A 124 -16.53 -47.78 1.70
N VAL A 125 -15.68 -48.58 1.05
CA VAL A 125 -15.96 -49.99 0.74
C VAL A 125 -16.26 -50.78 2.01
N ASP A 126 -15.40 -50.65 3.03
CA ASP A 126 -15.55 -51.37 4.30
C ASP A 126 -16.80 -50.91 5.08
N LEU A 127 -17.11 -49.61 5.09
CA LEU A 127 -18.34 -49.10 5.69
C LEU A 127 -19.59 -49.62 4.96
N THR A 128 -19.54 -49.67 3.62
CA THR A 128 -20.64 -50.14 2.77
C THR A 128 -20.91 -51.61 3.00
N GLU A 129 -19.87 -52.45 2.97
CA GLU A 129 -20.02 -53.88 3.25
C GLU A 129 -20.46 -54.12 4.71
N LEU A 130 -19.91 -53.41 5.69
CA LEU A 130 -20.30 -53.57 7.09
C LEU A 130 -21.79 -53.27 7.31
N LEU A 131 -22.33 -52.22 6.67
CA LEU A 131 -23.75 -51.88 6.74
C LEU A 131 -24.62 -52.92 6.03
N TYR A 132 -24.16 -53.48 4.91
CA TYR A 132 -24.81 -54.64 4.29
C TYR A 132 -24.88 -55.83 5.27
N ARG A 133 -23.79 -56.13 5.99
CA ARG A 133 -23.78 -57.20 7.01
C ARG A 133 -24.69 -56.91 8.19
N CYS A 134 -24.86 -55.65 8.58
CA CYS A 134 -25.84 -55.24 9.58
C CYS A 134 -27.27 -55.52 9.10
N PHE A 135 -27.58 -55.15 7.85
CA PHE A 135 -28.88 -55.42 7.22
C PHE A 135 -29.17 -56.92 7.14
N GLU A 136 -28.22 -57.72 6.67
CA GLU A 136 -28.36 -59.18 6.53
C GLU A 136 -28.73 -59.85 7.85
N ARG A 137 -28.18 -59.36 8.96
CA ARG A 137 -28.46 -59.90 10.30
C ARG A 137 -29.73 -59.34 10.92
N ARG A 138 -30.02 -58.05 10.73
CA ARG A 138 -31.13 -57.34 11.37
C ARG A 138 -31.68 -56.25 10.43
N PRO A 139 -32.57 -56.59 9.48
CA PRO A 139 -33.03 -55.66 8.46
C PRO A 139 -33.86 -54.48 9.00
N ASN A 140 -34.37 -54.59 10.24
CA ASN A 140 -35.15 -53.54 10.90
C ASN A 140 -34.33 -52.66 11.85
N ASN A 141 -33.03 -52.94 12.03
CA ASN A 141 -32.20 -52.20 12.97
C ASN A 141 -31.90 -50.79 12.45
N VAL A 142 -32.00 -49.79 13.32
CA VAL A 142 -31.68 -48.39 13.00
C VAL A 142 -30.23 -48.13 13.36
N ILE A 143 -29.43 -47.68 12.39
CA ILE A 143 -28.00 -47.41 12.57
C ILE A 143 -27.72 -45.93 12.34
N SER A 144 -27.06 -45.29 13.31
CA SER A 144 -26.55 -43.92 13.18
C SER A 144 -25.06 -43.93 12.89
N VAL A 145 -24.65 -43.40 11.74
CA VAL A 145 -23.25 -43.21 11.37
C VAL A 145 -22.82 -41.80 11.78
N ILE A 146 -21.91 -41.70 12.75
CA ILE A 146 -21.39 -40.43 13.27
C ILE A 146 -19.94 -40.28 12.79
N ASN A 147 -19.73 -39.35 11.86
CA ASN A 147 -18.42 -39.14 11.26
C ASN A 147 -17.64 -38.00 11.92
N THR A 148 -16.31 -38.02 11.84
CA THR A 148 -15.45 -36.95 12.39
C THR A 148 -14.62 -36.24 11.32
N ALA A 149 -15.08 -36.21 10.07
CA ALA A 149 -14.37 -35.55 8.99
C ALA A 149 -14.60 -34.03 9.05
N ASN A 150 -13.54 -33.25 8.90
CA ASN A 150 -13.60 -31.79 8.98
C ASN A 150 -13.98 -31.15 7.62
N LEU A 151 -15.13 -31.56 7.09
CA LEU A 151 -15.70 -31.08 5.83
C LEU A 151 -17.18 -30.73 6.01
N PRO A 152 -17.69 -29.64 5.39
CA PRO A 152 -19.13 -29.41 5.31
C PRO A 152 -19.83 -30.57 4.58
N LYS A 153 -21.07 -30.88 4.98
CA LYS A 153 -21.90 -31.94 4.36
C LYS A 153 -21.22 -33.32 4.32
N ASN A 154 -20.39 -33.61 5.33
CA ASN A 154 -19.61 -34.85 5.40
C ASN A 154 -20.49 -36.12 5.42
N GLY A 155 -21.62 -36.12 6.14
CA GLY A 155 -22.59 -37.21 6.14
C GLY A 155 -23.25 -37.42 4.78
N ASP A 156 -23.65 -36.32 4.12
CA ASP A 156 -24.25 -36.38 2.77
C ASP A 156 -23.26 -36.91 1.74
N LEU A 157 -21.99 -36.49 1.82
CA LEU A 157 -20.93 -36.98 0.95
C LEU A 157 -20.68 -38.48 1.15
N ILE A 158 -20.59 -38.95 2.40
CA ILE A 158 -20.43 -40.38 2.69
C ILE A 158 -21.62 -41.16 2.13
N LYS A 159 -22.86 -40.67 2.32
CA LYS A 159 -24.07 -41.30 1.79
C LYS A 159 -24.01 -41.45 0.27
N LYS A 160 -23.59 -40.38 -0.43
CA LYS A 160 -23.41 -40.41 -1.89
C LYS A 160 -22.38 -41.48 -2.29
N LEU A 161 -21.17 -41.40 -1.74
CA LEU A 161 -20.07 -42.31 -2.10
C LEU A 161 -20.44 -43.77 -1.83
N MET A 162 -21.12 -44.04 -0.73
CA MET A 162 -21.61 -45.38 -0.39
C MET A 162 -22.62 -45.93 -1.40
N LEU A 163 -23.58 -45.12 -1.84
CA LEU A 163 -24.57 -45.54 -2.83
C LEU A 163 -23.95 -45.81 -4.21
N GLU A 164 -22.83 -45.16 -4.51
CA GLU A 164 -22.08 -45.34 -5.77
C GLU A 164 -21.04 -46.49 -5.68
N THR A 165 -20.71 -46.96 -4.47
CA THR A 165 -19.67 -47.97 -4.25
C THR A 165 -20.17 -49.39 -4.44
N THR A 166 -19.32 -50.25 -5.02
CA THR A 166 -19.45 -51.71 -5.04
C THR A 166 -18.32 -52.34 -4.22
N TRP A 167 -18.50 -53.60 -3.80
CA TRP A 167 -17.48 -54.33 -3.04
C TRP A 167 -17.32 -55.76 -3.56
N GLU A 168 -16.19 -56.38 -3.23
CA GLU A 168 -15.89 -57.76 -3.64
C GLU A 168 -16.83 -58.75 -2.95
N GLY A 169 -17.42 -59.68 -3.72
CA GLY A 169 -18.38 -60.66 -3.18
C GLY A 169 -19.79 -60.08 -2.92
N GLN A 170 -20.10 -58.89 -3.46
CA GLN A 170 -21.44 -58.31 -3.42
C GLN A 170 -22.47 -59.26 -4.09
N PRO A 171 -23.64 -59.51 -3.46
CA PRO A 171 -24.70 -60.30 -4.08
C PRO A 171 -25.25 -59.66 -5.36
N SER A 172 -25.81 -60.48 -6.26
CA SER A 172 -26.39 -60.01 -7.53
C SER A 172 -27.63 -59.12 -7.36
N ASP A 173 -28.44 -59.35 -6.32
CA ASP A 173 -29.55 -58.48 -5.93
C ASP A 173 -29.27 -57.83 -4.57
N VAL A 174 -29.00 -56.53 -4.59
CA VAL A 174 -28.84 -55.69 -3.40
C VAL A 174 -29.96 -54.66 -3.25
N THR A 175 -31.06 -54.79 -3.99
CA THR A 175 -32.14 -53.80 -4.05
C THR A 175 -32.71 -53.52 -2.67
N SER A 176 -33.01 -54.57 -1.89
CA SER A 176 -33.51 -54.46 -0.52
C SER A 176 -32.51 -53.82 0.45
N CYS A 177 -31.21 -54.09 0.30
CA CYS A 177 -30.17 -53.44 1.10
C CYS A 177 -29.98 -51.97 0.70
N ARG A 178 -30.07 -51.65 -0.59
CA ARG A 178 -30.01 -50.26 -1.07
C ARG A 178 -31.22 -49.46 -0.58
N ALA A 179 -32.38 -50.09 -0.38
CA ALA A 179 -33.55 -49.49 0.26
C ALA A 179 -33.42 -49.36 1.79
N TYR A 180 -32.65 -50.24 2.44
CA TYR A 180 -32.34 -50.16 3.88
C TYR A 180 -31.57 -48.88 4.24
N VAL A 181 -30.56 -48.50 3.46
CA VAL A 181 -29.74 -47.31 3.73
C VAL A 181 -30.56 -46.03 3.90
N PRO A 182 -31.42 -45.60 2.95
CA PRO A 182 -32.22 -44.39 3.10
C PRO A 182 -33.35 -44.49 4.14
N SER A 183 -33.74 -45.69 4.58
CA SER A 183 -34.89 -45.88 5.49
C SER A 183 -34.51 -46.16 6.95
N LYS A 184 -33.31 -46.68 7.19
CA LYS A 184 -32.86 -47.15 8.52
C LYS A 184 -31.44 -46.73 8.89
N VAL A 185 -30.67 -46.16 7.96
CA VAL A 185 -29.30 -45.69 8.22
C VAL A 185 -29.26 -44.17 8.18
N HIS A 186 -28.92 -43.56 9.32
CA HIS A 186 -28.83 -42.11 9.46
C HIS A 186 -27.36 -41.70 9.40
N LEU A 187 -26.94 -41.15 8.26
CA LEU A 187 -25.60 -40.60 8.10
C LEU A 187 -25.58 -39.16 8.55
N HIS A 188 -25.16 -38.94 9.79
CA HIS A 188 -25.23 -37.62 10.40
C HIS A 188 -24.14 -36.70 9.85
N ASN A 189 -24.54 -35.49 9.47
CA ASN A 189 -23.60 -34.41 9.23
C ASN A 189 -23.08 -33.87 10.57
N THR A 190 -21.79 -33.59 10.64
CA THR A 190 -21.13 -33.19 11.89
C THR A 190 -20.17 -32.02 11.70
N MET A 191 -20.03 -31.20 12.74
CA MET A 191 -18.95 -30.22 12.90
C MET A 191 -18.09 -30.68 14.07
N VAL A 192 -16.78 -30.74 13.86
CA VAL A 192 -15.81 -31.22 14.85
C VAL A 192 -14.78 -30.15 15.15
N ASP A 193 -14.42 -29.91 16.40
CA ASP A 193 -13.38 -28.94 16.76
C ASP A 193 -12.68 -29.30 18.08
N ARG A 194 -11.42 -29.68 18.00
CA ARG A 194 -10.50 -29.85 19.13
C ARG A 194 -9.09 -29.97 18.58
N LEU A 195 -8.18 -29.17 19.09
CA LEU A 195 -6.77 -29.25 18.75
C LEU A 195 -6.19 -30.53 19.36
N THR A 196 -5.65 -31.40 18.52
CA THR A 196 -5.06 -32.67 18.93
C THR A 196 -3.67 -32.88 18.34
N SER A 197 -2.70 -33.16 19.20
CA SER A 197 -1.36 -33.62 18.91
C SER A 197 -1.14 -35.01 19.53
N HIS A 198 0.10 -35.38 19.82
CA HIS A 198 0.46 -36.59 20.55
C HIS A 198 1.51 -36.28 21.62
N GLN A 199 1.60 -37.16 22.61
CA GLN A 199 2.62 -37.08 23.64
C GLN A 199 4.03 -37.09 23.02
N PRO A 200 4.96 -36.24 23.49
CA PRO A 200 6.37 -36.30 23.07
C PRO A 200 6.94 -37.71 23.29
N GLY A 201 7.53 -38.30 22.25
CA GLY A 201 8.10 -39.66 22.31
C GLY A 201 7.07 -40.80 22.20
N ASN A 202 5.76 -40.54 22.30
CA ASN A 202 4.73 -41.56 22.20
C ASN A 202 3.54 -41.11 21.33
N ALA A 203 3.58 -41.47 20.04
CA ALA A 203 2.55 -41.11 19.08
C ALA A 203 1.17 -41.77 19.33
N LEU A 204 1.12 -42.80 20.19
CA LEU A 204 -0.12 -43.53 20.47
C LEU A 204 -0.99 -42.82 21.52
N VAL A 205 -0.42 -42.01 22.40
CA VAL A 205 -1.20 -41.23 23.39
C VAL A 205 -1.58 -39.88 22.75
N PRO A 206 -2.87 -39.64 22.46
CA PRO A 206 -3.31 -38.33 21.97
C PRO A 206 -3.06 -37.28 23.05
N LEU A 207 -2.54 -36.13 22.63
CA LEU A 207 -2.39 -34.95 23.47
C LEU A 207 -3.38 -33.90 22.96
N SER A 208 -4.15 -33.26 23.83
CA SER A 208 -5.20 -32.34 23.42
C SER A 208 -5.30 -31.12 24.32
N GLU A 209 -5.95 -30.08 23.80
CA GLU A 209 -6.45 -28.97 24.62
C GLU A 209 -7.69 -29.41 25.44
N PRO A 210 -8.10 -28.62 26.45
CA PRO A 210 -9.40 -28.82 27.12
C PRO A 210 -10.56 -28.74 26.13
N TRP A 211 -11.70 -29.36 26.45
CA TRP A 211 -12.89 -29.41 25.59
C TRP A 211 -13.38 -27.99 25.21
N PRO A 212 -13.37 -27.60 23.91
CA PRO A 212 -13.96 -26.34 23.46
C PRO A 212 -15.48 -26.30 23.63
N THR A 213 -16.07 -25.09 23.59
CA THR A 213 -17.52 -24.88 23.73
C THR A 213 -18.34 -25.68 22.72
N LYS A 214 -17.79 -25.92 21.53
CA LYS A 214 -18.36 -26.80 20.50
C LYS A 214 -17.31 -27.77 19.98
N THR A 215 -17.20 -28.92 20.63
CA THR A 215 -16.25 -29.97 20.29
C THR A 215 -16.77 -30.93 19.22
N LEU A 216 -18.01 -31.40 19.37
CA LEU A 216 -18.68 -32.30 18.44
C LEU A 216 -20.13 -31.87 18.33
N VAL A 217 -20.53 -31.42 17.16
CA VAL A 217 -21.90 -31.00 16.87
C VAL A 217 -22.48 -31.95 15.84
N ILE A 218 -23.62 -32.57 16.14
CA ILE A 218 -24.25 -33.58 15.29
C ILE A 218 -25.63 -33.09 14.87
N LYS A 219 -25.91 -33.09 13.57
CA LYS A 219 -27.26 -32.79 13.06
C LYS A 219 -28.13 -34.04 13.13
N ASP A 220 -29.24 -33.95 13.85
CA ASP A 220 -30.22 -35.03 14.05
C ASP A 220 -31.65 -34.49 13.99
N ILE A 221 -32.10 -34.14 12.78
CA ILE A 221 -33.45 -33.62 12.54
C ILE A 221 -34.52 -34.69 12.79
N GLU A 222 -34.16 -35.96 12.66
CA GLU A 222 -35.08 -37.09 12.76
C GLU A 222 -35.19 -37.64 14.20
N HIS A 223 -34.48 -37.02 15.16
CA HIS A 223 -34.50 -37.37 16.59
C HIS A 223 -34.17 -38.84 16.87
N VAL A 224 -33.24 -39.43 16.10
CA VAL A 224 -32.86 -40.84 16.25
C VAL A 224 -31.75 -41.06 17.28
N LEU A 225 -31.08 -39.98 17.69
CA LEU A 225 -30.04 -39.99 18.71
C LEU A 225 -30.63 -39.73 20.10
N ASP A 226 -30.03 -40.35 21.13
CA ASP A 226 -30.29 -39.95 22.52
C ASP A 226 -29.50 -38.67 22.80
N ALA A 227 -30.12 -37.53 22.57
CA ALA A 227 -29.47 -36.24 22.69
C ALA A 227 -28.99 -35.96 24.12
N LYS A 228 -29.71 -36.44 25.13
CA LYS A 228 -29.34 -36.25 26.54
C LYS A 228 -28.11 -37.08 26.90
N ALA A 229 -28.07 -38.34 26.49
CA ALA A 229 -26.94 -39.23 26.77
C ALA A 229 -25.68 -38.81 26.00
N LEU A 230 -25.79 -38.48 24.72
CA LEU A 230 -24.62 -38.10 23.90
C LEU A 230 -24.07 -36.73 24.26
N SER A 231 -24.88 -35.81 24.81
CA SER A 231 -24.42 -34.50 25.27
C SER A 231 -23.88 -34.51 26.72
N ALA A 232 -23.51 -35.69 27.25
CA ALA A 232 -22.99 -35.83 28.62
C ALA A 232 -21.64 -35.14 28.83
N LEU A 233 -20.81 -35.06 27.79
CA LEU A 233 -19.53 -34.35 27.84
C LEU A 233 -19.68 -32.89 27.39
N PRO A 234 -18.90 -31.96 27.97
CA PRO A 234 -18.92 -30.56 27.59
C PRO A 234 -18.57 -30.40 26.10
N GLY A 235 -19.31 -29.53 25.42
CA GLY A 235 -19.07 -29.22 24.02
C GLY A 235 -19.61 -30.25 23.01
N VAL A 236 -20.32 -31.29 23.45
CA VAL A 236 -21.08 -32.17 22.55
C VAL A 236 -22.51 -31.64 22.43
N HIS A 237 -22.94 -31.37 21.19
CA HIS A 237 -24.26 -30.79 20.91
C HIS A 237 -24.99 -31.59 19.85
N ILE A 238 -26.27 -31.86 20.08
CA ILE A 238 -27.17 -32.46 19.08
C ILE A 238 -28.13 -31.40 18.58
N HIS A 239 -28.01 -31.03 17.30
CA HIS A 239 -28.89 -30.06 16.66
C HIS A 239 -30.05 -30.75 15.96
N THR A 240 -31.25 -30.52 16.48
CA THR A 240 -32.51 -31.00 15.92
C THR A 240 -33.21 -29.98 15.04
N THR A 241 -32.62 -28.78 14.86
CA THR A 241 -33.16 -27.70 14.02
C THR A 241 -32.31 -27.52 12.76
N ALA A 242 -32.96 -27.41 11.60
CA ALA A 242 -32.29 -27.19 10.32
C ALA A 242 -31.55 -25.84 10.30
N GLY A 243 -30.37 -25.78 9.68
CA GLY A 243 -29.58 -24.56 9.50
C GLY A 243 -28.59 -24.27 10.63
N LEU A 244 -28.75 -24.84 11.83
CA LEU A 244 -27.85 -24.57 12.97
C LEU A 244 -26.44 -25.13 12.75
N LEU A 245 -26.32 -26.36 12.23
CA LEU A 245 -25.02 -26.95 11.93
C LEU A 245 -24.29 -26.17 10.84
N GLU A 246 -25.02 -25.67 9.84
CA GLU A 246 -24.47 -24.86 8.76
C GLU A 246 -23.90 -23.54 9.28
N GLN A 247 -24.56 -22.89 10.26
CA GLN A 247 -24.02 -21.72 10.95
C GLN A 247 -22.74 -22.06 11.74
N ASP A 248 -22.69 -23.22 12.39
CA ASP A 248 -21.53 -23.64 13.17
C ASP A 248 -20.31 -23.93 12.29
N HIS A 249 -20.51 -24.60 11.16
CA HIS A 249 -19.46 -24.76 10.16
C HIS A 249 -18.98 -23.43 9.63
N LEU A 250 -19.89 -22.50 9.33
CA LEU A 250 -19.55 -21.18 8.83
C LEU A 250 -18.63 -20.42 9.79
N ILE A 251 -19.02 -20.36 11.08
CA ILE A 251 -18.24 -19.72 12.15
C ILE A 251 -16.88 -20.40 12.28
N LYS A 252 -16.84 -21.73 12.42
CA LYS A 252 -15.59 -22.47 12.62
C LYS A 252 -14.62 -22.32 11.43
N LEU A 253 -15.13 -22.37 10.20
CA LEU A 253 -14.31 -22.27 9.01
C LEU A 253 -13.80 -20.84 8.78
N SER A 254 -14.67 -19.84 8.99
CA SER A 254 -14.36 -18.43 8.69
C SER A 254 -13.61 -17.71 9.81
N ILE A 255 -13.71 -18.18 11.06
CA ILE A 255 -12.98 -17.62 12.20
C ILE A 255 -11.80 -18.52 12.53
N ALA A 256 -12.06 -19.63 13.23
CA ALA A 256 -11.02 -20.47 13.82
C ALA A 256 -10.02 -20.95 12.77
N ASN A 257 -10.51 -21.66 11.76
CA ASN A 257 -9.65 -22.21 10.73
C ASN A 257 -9.00 -21.13 9.85
N ALA A 258 -9.69 -20.01 9.58
CA ALA A 258 -9.18 -18.94 8.73
C ALA A 258 -8.03 -18.16 9.39
N VAL A 259 -8.23 -17.74 10.64
CA VAL A 259 -7.21 -17.04 11.43
C VAL A 259 -6.01 -17.94 11.67
N HIS A 260 -6.23 -19.23 11.97
CA HIS A 260 -5.16 -20.22 12.05
C HIS A 260 -4.39 -20.34 10.72
N THR A 261 -5.10 -20.40 9.60
CA THR A 261 -4.51 -20.44 8.26
C THR A 261 -3.69 -19.19 8.00
N ALA A 262 -4.16 -17.97 8.31
CA ALA A 262 -3.37 -16.75 8.13
C ALA A 262 -2.10 -16.73 9.00
N MET A 263 -2.18 -17.20 10.24
CA MET A 263 -1.05 -17.23 11.18
C MET A 263 0.00 -18.28 10.81
N VAL A 264 -0.41 -19.51 10.49
CA VAL A 264 0.51 -20.66 10.43
C VAL A 264 1.58 -20.53 9.35
N TYR A 265 1.25 -19.92 8.21
CA TYR A 265 2.22 -19.74 7.13
C TYR A 265 3.26 -18.68 7.46
N LEU A 266 2.87 -17.64 8.20
CA LEU A 266 3.81 -16.67 8.73
C LEU A 266 4.76 -17.34 9.73
N LEU A 267 4.23 -18.12 10.69
CA LEU A 267 5.04 -18.86 11.65
C LEU A 267 5.97 -19.89 10.97
N ALA A 268 5.49 -20.56 9.93
CA ALA A 268 6.32 -21.49 9.16
C ALA A 268 7.47 -20.76 8.45
N LEU A 269 7.21 -19.58 7.86
CA LEU A 269 8.22 -18.72 7.25
C LEU A 269 9.23 -18.17 8.27
N THR A 270 8.82 -17.99 9.53
CA THR A 270 9.71 -17.59 10.63
C THR A 270 10.43 -18.77 11.30
N ARG A 271 10.20 -20.01 10.84
CA ARG A 271 10.76 -21.27 11.37
C ARG A 271 10.27 -21.63 12.78
N VAL A 272 9.14 -21.08 13.18
CA VAL A 272 8.45 -21.50 14.40
C VAL A 272 7.77 -22.83 14.11
N LYS A 273 8.25 -23.90 14.77
CA LYS A 273 7.76 -25.28 14.52
C LYS A 273 6.39 -25.55 15.13
N ASN A 274 6.03 -24.85 16.20
CA ASN A 274 4.80 -25.08 16.94
C ASN A 274 4.00 -23.78 17.10
N THR A 275 2.68 -23.83 16.91
CA THR A 275 1.81 -22.65 16.97
C THR A 275 1.85 -21.91 18.30
N SER A 276 2.18 -22.57 19.42
CA SER A 276 2.32 -21.90 20.73
C SER A 276 3.45 -20.84 20.74
N GLY A 277 4.41 -20.92 19.81
CA GLY A 277 5.44 -19.90 19.61
C GLY A 277 4.91 -18.56 19.10
N VAL A 278 3.62 -18.45 18.73
CA VAL A 278 3.02 -17.18 18.31
C VAL A 278 3.14 -16.07 19.37
N LEU A 279 3.17 -16.45 20.65
CA LEU A 279 3.29 -15.52 21.78
C LEU A 279 4.59 -14.69 21.77
N GLU A 280 5.61 -15.16 21.05
CA GLU A 280 6.88 -14.44 20.87
C GLU A 280 6.76 -13.30 19.83
N TYR A 281 5.63 -13.21 19.11
CA TYR A 281 5.44 -12.29 17.99
C TYR A 281 4.15 -11.45 18.14
N PRO A 282 4.18 -10.38 18.95
CA PRO A 282 3.01 -9.51 19.16
C PRO A 282 2.40 -8.93 17.87
N LEU A 283 3.22 -8.69 16.84
CA LEU A 283 2.76 -8.21 15.54
C LEU A 283 1.77 -9.18 14.86
N VAL A 284 1.93 -10.48 15.10
CA VAL A 284 1.04 -11.53 14.55
C VAL A 284 -0.33 -11.45 15.21
N ARG A 285 -0.38 -11.15 16.52
CA ARG A 285 -1.63 -10.92 17.25
C ARG A 285 -2.41 -9.74 16.65
N GLN A 286 -1.73 -8.63 16.46
CA GLN A 286 -2.31 -7.42 15.87
C GLN A 286 -2.79 -7.66 14.43
N PHE A 287 -2.01 -8.39 13.63
CA PHE A 287 -2.39 -8.81 12.29
C PHE A 287 -3.69 -9.60 12.27
N MET A 288 -3.85 -10.57 13.18
CA MET A 288 -5.07 -11.38 13.28
C MET A 288 -6.29 -10.55 13.69
N ASP A 289 -6.15 -9.59 14.60
CA ASP A 289 -7.25 -8.67 14.99
C ASP A 289 -7.73 -7.86 13.78
N LEU A 290 -6.79 -7.31 13.03
CA LEU A 290 -7.10 -6.45 11.89
C LEU A 290 -7.67 -7.25 10.72
N LEU A 291 -7.16 -8.45 10.47
CA LEU A 291 -7.75 -9.38 9.49
C LEU A 291 -9.19 -9.76 9.88
N TYR A 292 -9.41 -10.06 11.17
CA TYR A 292 -10.74 -10.37 11.68
C TYR A 292 -11.71 -9.21 11.49
N THR A 293 -11.32 -8.03 11.97
CA THR A 293 -12.16 -6.84 12.00
C THR A 293 -12.45 -6.30 10.60
N LYS A 294 -11.46 -6.29 9.69
CA LYS A 294 -11.60 -5.64 8.38
C LYS A 294 -12.20 -6.56 7.31
N ASP A 295 -12.06 -7.89 7.41
CA ASP A 295 -12.51 -8.81 6.36
C ASP A 295 -13.46 -9.91 6.87
N ILE A 296 -13.14 -10.59 7.98
CA ILE A 296 -13.85 -11.80 8.42
C ILE A 296 -15.19 -11.47 9.10
N ALA A 297 -15.20 -10.59 10.09
CA ALA A 297 -16.40 -10.25 10.85
C ALA A 297 -17.50 -9.62 9.95
N PRO A 298 -17.19 -8.65 9.05
CA PRO A 298 -18.18 -8.12 8.11
C PRO A 298 -18.80 -9.21 7.23
N SER A 299 -17.99 -10.17 6.78
CA SER A 299 -18.45 -11.30 5.97
C SER A 299 -19.42 -12.21 6.71
N LEU A 300 -19.21 -12.42 8.00
CA LEU A 300 -20.09 -13.22 8.84
C LEU A 300 -21.41 -12.51 9.11
N MET A 301 -21.39 -11.20 9.33
CA MET A 301 -22.59 -10.37 9.48
C MET A 301 -23.47 -10.43 8.23
N LEU A 302 -22.86 -10.27 7.04
CA LEU A 302 -23.55 -10.41 5.76
C LEU A 302 -24.12 -11.81 5.52
N ARG A 303 -23.59 -12.83 6.20
CA ARG A 303 -24.04 -14.23 6.14
C ARG A 303 -24.93 -14.63 7.32
N GLY A 304 -25.46 -13.65 8.07
CA GLY A 304 -26.50 -13.87 9.09
C GLY A 304 -25.98 -14.27 10.47
N ILE A 305 -24.69 -14.10 10.74
CA ILE A 305 -24.11 -14.31 12.07
C ILE A 305 -24.03 -12.94 12.78
N SER A 306 -24.57 -12.83 14.00
CA SER A 306 -24.51 -11.57 14.74
C SER A 306 -23.06 -11.22 15.11
N ASN A 307 -22.80 -9.93 15.31
CA ASN A 307 -21.47 -9.45 15.69
C ASN A 307 -21.04 -10.04 17.04
N GLU A 308 -21.95 -10.17 18.00
CA GLU A 308 -21.68 -10.74 19.32
C GLU A 308 -21.28 -12.22 19.21
N LYS A 309 -22.01 -12.99 18.39
CA LYS A 309 -21.72 -14.41 18.17
C LYS A 309 -20.37 -14.60 17.46
N ALA A 310 -20.07 -13.74 16.48
CA ALA A 310 -18.78 -13.75 15.79
C ALA A 310 -17.63 -13.36 16.73
N GLN A 311 -17.81 -12.34 17.58
CA GLN A 311 -16.78 -11.87 18.50
C GLN A 311 -16.48 -12.91 19.56
N HIS A 312 -17.52 -13.50 20.18
CA HIS A 312 -17.33 -14.56 21.17
C HIS A 312 -16.55 -15.75 20.60
N ALA A 313 -16.87 -16.18 19.38
CA ALA A 313 -16.15 -17.27 18.72
C ALA A 313 -14.70 -16.90 18.39
N TYR A 314 -14.42 -15.64 18.06
CA TYR A 314 -13.06 -15.13 17.84
C TYR A 314 -12.27 -15.10 19.15
N ASP A 315 -12.84 -14.59 20.24
CA ASP A 315 -12.19 -14.51 21.55
C ASP A 315 -11.87 -15.91 22.11
N GLU A 316 -12.83 -16.83 22.05
CA GLU A 316 -12.61 -18.23 22.42
C GLU A 316 -11.47 -18.84 21.60
N TRP A 317 -11.48 -18.63 20.28
CA TRP A 317 -10.45 -19.15 19.41
C TRP A 317 -9.06 -18.56 19.70
N MET A 318 -8.99 -17.24 19.93
CA MET A 318 -7.73 -16.57 20.25
C MET A 318 -7.15 -17.07 21.58
N SER A 319 -7.99 -17.32 22.59
CA SER A 319 -7.52 -17.91 23.85
C SER A 319 -6.86 -19.28 23.68
N ARG A 320 -7.33 -20.07 22.69
CA ARG A 320 -6.78 -21.38 22.34
C ARG A 320 -5.49 -21.26 21.54
N VAL A 321 -5.42 -20.31 20.61
CA VAL A 321 -4.19 -20.00 19.86
C VAL A 321 -3.07 -19.53 20.78
N GLU A 322 -3.41 -18.79 21.83
CA GLU A 322 -2.49 -18.23 22.82
C GLU A 322 -2.15 -19.23 23.95
N HIS A 323 -2.51 -20.51 23.81
CA HIS A 323 -2.20 -21.53 24.80
C HIS A 323 -0.68 -21.76 24.90
N ARG A 324 -0.05 -21.26 25.98
CA ARG A 324 1.41 -21.26 26.17
C ARG A 324 2.05 -22.65 26.09
N HIS A 325 1.36 -23.67 26.58
CA HIS A 325 1.92 -25.02 26.76
C HIS A 325 1.47 -26.04 25.70
N PHE A 326 0.60 -25.64 24.76
CA PHE A 326 0.03 -26.56 23.79
C PHE A 326 -0.21 -25.86 22.47
N GLY A 327 0.18 -26.53 21.38
CA GLY A 327 -0.01 -26.03 20.04
C GLY A 327 0.27 -27.12 19.03
N LEU A 328 0.02 -26.80 17.77
CA LEU A 328 0.16 -27.72 16.66
C LEU A 328 1.45 -27.47 15.90
N ASP A 329 1.95 -28.52 15.27
CA ASP A 329 3.09 -28.41 14.37
C ASP A 329 2.70 -27.62 13.11
N THR A 330 3.44 -26.54 12.84
CA THR A 330 3.14 -25.59 11.76
C THR A 330 3.25 -26.23 10.38
N PHE A 331 4.11 -27.23 10.21
CA PHE A 331 4.25 -27.97 8.96
C PHE A 331 3.03 -28.85 8.68
N TRP A 332 2.57 -29.62 9.67
CA TRP A 332 1.36 -30.44 9.51
C TRP A 332 0.11 -29.61 9.25
N VAL A 333 -0.03 -28.49 9.96
CA VAL A 333 -1.16 -27.56 9.75
C VAL A 333 -1.07 -26.85 8.40
N GLY A 334 0.14 -26.59 7.88
CA GLY A 334 0.37 -25.88 6.61
C GLY A 334 0.03 -26.66 5.33
N GLN A 335 -0.23 -27.97 5.38
CA GLN A 335 -0.52 -28.79 4.19
C GLN A 335 -1.83 -28.39 3.47
N ASN A 336 -1.93 -28.65 2.16
CA ASN A 336 -3.10 -28.32 1.32
C ASN A 336 -3.48 -26.82 1.40
N ALA A 337 -2.49 -25.94 1.23
CA ALA A 337 -2.62 -24.53 1.53
C ALA A 337 -3.65 -23.82 0.66
N MET A 338 -3.66 -24.07 -0.66
CA MET A 338 -4.61 -23.41 -1.55
C MET A 338 -6.06 -23.88 -1.35
N LEU A 339 -6.26 -25.16 -1.03
CA LEU A 339 -7.59 -25.66 -0.66
C LEU A 339 -8.10 -24.97 0.61
N LYS A 340 -7.25 -24.92 1.66
CA LYS A 340 -7.56 -24.25 2.92
C LYS A 340 -7.79 -22.75 2.73
N TYR A 341 -6.99 -22.09 1.92
CA TYR A 341 -7.15 -20.68 1.56
C TYR A 341 -8.54 -20.42 0.97
N GLY A 342 -8.94 -21.20 -0.04
CA GLY A 342 -10.24 -21.06 -0.70
C GLY A 342 -11.42 -21.16 0.28
N VAL A 343 -11.45 -22.25 1.07
CA VAL A 343 -12.59 -22.55 1.94
C VAL A 343 -12.61 -21.80 3.27
N ARG A 344 -11.51 -21.14 3.66
CA ARG A 344 -11.39 -20.45 4.97
C ARG A 344 -11.24 -18.94 4.85
N LEU A 345 -10.31 -18.47 4.03
CA LEU A 345 -10.00 -17.04 3.89
C LEU A 345 -10.76 -16.42 2.72
N PHE A 346 -10.61 -16.99 1.52
CA PHE A 346 -11.22 -16.43 0.31
C PHE A 346 -12.74 -16.49 0.34
N SER A 347 -13.35 -17.49 0.99
CA SER A 347 -14.80 -17.54 1.21
C SER A 347 -15.35 -16.27 1.88
N SER A 348 -14.56 -15.63 2.75
CA SER A 348 -14.97 -14.35 3.36
C SER A 348 -14.96 -13.21 2.35
N VAL A 349 -13.92 -13.16 1.50
CA VAL A 349 -13.79 -12.19 0.40
C VAL A 349 -14.89 -12.35 -0.62
N GLU A 350 -15.14 -13.58 -1.09
CA GLU A 350 -16.20 -13.92 -2.05
C GLU A 350 -17.56 -13.44 -1.54
N ALA A 351 -17.88 -13.73 -0.27
CA ALA A 351 -19.15 -13.32 0.33
C ALA A 351 -19.28 -11.80 0.47
N ASN A 352 -18.20 -11.10 0.81
CA ASN A 352 -18.20 -9.64 0.89
C ASN A 352 -18.40 -9.01 -0.49
N ILE A 353 -17.63 -9.43 -1.52
CA ILE A 353 -17.75 -8.90 -2.89
C ILE A 353 -19.16 -9.16 -3.45
N ALA A 354 -19.73 -10.33 -3.19
CA ALA A 354 -21.06 -10.68 -3.69
C ALA A 354 -22.20 -9.87 -3.06
N LYS A 355 -22.01 -9.34 -1.85
CA LYS A 355 -23.07 -8.67 -1.06
C LYS A 355 -22.84 -7.19 -0.79
N ASP A 356 -21.62 -6.70 -0.97
CA ASP A 356 -21.22 -5.31 -0.80
C ASP A 356 -20.35 -4.86 -1.99
N PRO A 357 -20.92 -4.10 -2.95
CA PRO A 357 -20.18 -3.60 -4.11
C PRO A 357 -19.03 -2.63 -3.76
N THR A 358 -19.09 -2.02 -2.57
CA THR A 358 -18.10 -1.05 -2.09
C THR A 358 -16.93 -1.73 -1.39
N TYR A 359 -17.11 -2.99 -0.98
CA TYR A 359 -16.08 -3.75 -0.32
C TYR A 359 -14.85 -3.92 -1.20
N ARG A 360 -13.68 -3.72 -0.59
CA ARG A 360 -12.39 -4.08 -1.16
C ARG A 360 -11.63 -4.89 -0.10
N PRO A 361 -11.04 -6.05 -0.44
CA PRO A 361 -10.25 -6.82 0.51
C PRO A 361 -9.17 -5.96 1.15
N SER A 362 -8.97 -6.13 2.45
CA SER A 362 -8.00 -5.32 3.17
C SER A 362 -6.56 -5.70 2.79
N VAL A 363 -5.62 -4.82 3.15
CA VAL A 363 -4.19 -5.13 3.03
C VAL A 363 -3.77 -6.33 3.88
N PHE A 364 -4.52 -6.65 4.95
CA PHE A 364 -4.26 -7.80 5.80
C PHE A 364 -4.68 -9.10 5.12
N MET A 365 -5.83 -9.09 4.43
CA MET A 365 -6.21 -10.21 3.57
C MET A 365 -5.20 -10.41 2.43
N ALA A 366 -4.76 -9.32 1.79
CA ALA A 366 -3.75 -9.39 0.73
C ALA A 366 -2.41 -9.92 1.25
N TYR A 367 -2.00 -9.50 2.45
CA TYR A 367 -0.80 -10.02 3.11
C TYR A 367 -0.95 -11.50 3.48
N ALA A 368 -2.09 -11.92 4.04
CA ALA A 368 -2.40 -13.32 4.35
C ALA A 368 -2.28 -14.22 3.10
N THR A 369 -2.80 -13.75 1.96
CA THR A 369 -2.67 -14.46 0.68
C THR A 369 -1.20 -14.49 0.22
N ALA A 370 -0.51 -13.35 0.28
CA ALA A 370 0.89 -13.25 -0.17
C ALA A 370 1.84 -14.15 0.64
N ILE A 371 1.65 -14.30 1.95
CA ILE A 371 2.44 -15.22 2.78
C ILE A 371 2.18 -16.68 2.44
N ILE A 372 0.94 -17.06 2.09
CA ILE A 372 0.60 -18.41 1.63
C ILE A 372 1.33 -18.71 0.33
N LEU A 373 1.26 -17.79 -0.63
CA LEU A 373 1.97 -17.92 -1.91
C LEU A 373 3.49 -17.99 -1.69
N ARG A 374 4.03 -17.15 -0.78
CA ARG A 374 5.45 -17.19 -0.42
C ARG A 374 5.84 -18.52 0.21
N TYR A 375 5.03 -19.08 1.11
CA TYR A 375 5.28 -20.39 1.72
C TYR A 375 5.30 -21.52 0.69
N LEU A 376 4.41 -21.45 -0.31
CA LEU A 376 4.39 -22.40 -1.42
C LEU A 376 5.55 -22.21 -2.39
N THR A 377 6.26 -21.09 -2.35
CA THR A 377 7.39 -20.84 -3.26
C THR A 377 8.65 -21.52 -2.71
N PRO A 378 9.26 -22.47 -3.44
CA PRO A 378 10.47 -23.14 -2.99
C PRO A 378 11.54 -22.13 -2.57
N ALA A 379 12.29 -22.43 -1.50
CA ALA A 379 13.32 -21.54 -1.01
C ALA A 379 14.47 -21.40 -2.04
N GLN A 380 14.87 -20.17 -2.33
CA GLN A 380 16.08 -19.84 -3.09
C GLN A 380 17.23 -19.57 -2.10
N ALA A 381 18.47 -19.92 -2.47
CA ALA A 381 19.63 -19.80 -1.58
C ALA A 381 19.90 -18.37 -1.05
N ASP A 382 19.40 -17.35 -1.76
CA ASP A 382 19.55 -15.92 -1.49
C ASP A 382 18.31 -15.26 -0.87
N SER A 383 17.25 -16.02 -0.60
CA SER A 383 16.10 -15.51 0.15
C SER A 383 16.53 -15.06 1.55
N ARG A 384 16.23 -13.82 1.94
CA ARG A 384 16.52 -13.33 3.30
C ARG A 384 15.73 -14.14 4.32
N LYS A 385 16.46 -14.67 5.28
CA LYS A 385 16.00 -15.56 6.34
C LYS A 385 15.86 -14.76 7.62
N GLU A 386 14.76 -14.95 8.37
CA GLU A 386 14.57 -14.26 9.68
C GLU A 386 15.78 -14.42 10.61
N SER A 387 16.40 -15.62 10.64
CA SER A 387 17.57 -15.91 11.47
C SER A 387 18.91 -16.02 10.73
N GLY A 388 18.99 -15.68 9.43
CA GLY A 388 20.24 -15.68 8.64
C GLY A 388 20.92 -17.04 8.37
N THR A 389 20.87 -18.01 9.29
CA THR A 389 21.67 -19.26 9.27
C THR A 389 20.84 -20.54 9.25
N GLY A 390 19.51 -20.45 9.22
CA GLY A 390 18.64 -21.64 9.23
C GLY A 390 18.58 -22.38 7.88
N PRO A 391 18.24 -23.69 7.89
CA PRO A 391 18.03 -24.47 6.67
C PRO A 391 16.92 -23.88 5.79
N ASP A 392 16.95 -24.24 4.52
CA ASP A 392 15.98 -23.79 3.52
C ASP A 392 14.58 -24.33 3.85
N ILE A 393 13.58 -23.45 3.70
CA ILE A 393 12.18 -23.79 3.93
C ILE A 393 11.71 -24.56 2.70
N PHE A 394 11.75 -25.88 2.81
CA PHE A 394 10.94 -26.79 2.02
C PHE A 394 11.34 -26.97 0.53
N TYR A 395 11.69 -28.21 0.16
CA TYR A 395 12.21 -28.59 -1.16
C TYR A 395 11.20 -29.40 -2.02
N LYS A 396 9.91 -29.51 -1.60
CA LYS A 396 8.93 -30.35 -2.29
C LYS A 396 7.66 -29.59 -2.69
N PHE A 397 7.24 -29.79 -3.95
CA PHE A 397 6.00 -29.30 -4.54
C PHE A 397 4.80 -30.09 -3.97
N MET A 398 4.35 -29.76 -2.74
CA MET A 398 3.35 -30.54 -2.01
C MET A 398 1.92 -29.95 -2.04
N ASP A 399 1.61 -29.05 -2.99
CA ASP A 399 0.27 -28.45 -3.14
C ASP A 399 -0.21 -28.42 -4.61
N GLY A 400 -1.49 -28.73 -4.82
CA GLY A 400 -2.13 -28.89 -6.14
C GLY A 400 -1.82 -30.22 -6.86
N GLU A 401 -2.66 -30.60 -7.83
CA GLU A 401 -2.41 -31.76 -8.69
C GLU A 401 -1.03 -31.64 -9.37
N LYS A 402 -0.12 -32.59 -9.12
CA LYS A 402 1.25 -32.62 -9.67
C LYS A 402 2.12 -31.39 -9.35
N GLY A 403 1.76 -30.57 -8.35
CA GLY A 403 2.57 -29.44 -7.92
C GLY A 403 2.54 -28.24 -8.88
N THR A 404 1.44 -27.99 -9.58
CA THR A 404 1.30 -26.89 -10.56
C THR A 404 1.46 -25.51 -9.93
N THR A 405 0.74 -25.22 -8.84
CA THR A 405 0.81 -23.91 -8.15
C THR A 405 2.22 -23.53 -7.73
N PRO A 406 2.97 -24.40 -7.00
CA PRO A 406 4.33 -24.05 -6.60
C PRO A 406 5.29 -23.93 -7.79
N LYS A 407 5.07 -24.66 -8.91
CA LYS A 407 5.87 -24.51 -10.16
C LYS A 407 5.66 -23.16 -10.82
N THR A 408 4.41 -22.69 -10.90
CA THR A 408 4.07 -21.38 -11.47
C THR A 408 4.71 -20.25 -10.66
N LEU A 409 4.56 -20.29 -9.33
CA LEU A 409 5.15 -19.31 -8.42
C LEU A 409 6.69 -19.31 -8.47
N TRP A 410 7.29 -20.51 -8.49
CA TRP A 410 8.74 -20.67 -8.60
C TRP A 410 9.29 -20.02 -9.87
N ARG A 411 8.70 -20.30 -11.04
CA ARG A 411 9.14 -19.72 -12.32
C ARG A 411 9.13 -18.20 -12.25
N ALA A 412 8.04 -17.60 -11.79
CA ALA A 412 7.93 -16.14 -11.64
C ALA A 412 8.97 -15.57 -10.66
N SER A 413 9.23 -16.25 -9.55
CA SER A 413 10.20 -15.79 -8.53
C SER A 413 11.66 -15.72 -9.03
N GLN A 414 12.05 -16.57 -10.00
CA GLN A 414 13.41 -16.55 -10.56
C GLN A 414 13.71 -15.21 -11.25
N HIS A 415 12.75 -14.67 -12.00
CA HIS A 415 12.91 -13.39 -12.69
C HIS A 415 13.08 -12.22 -11.71
N VAL A 416 12.36 -12.25 -10.58
CA VAL A 416 12.47 -11.23 -9.53
C VAL A 416 13.87 -11.20 -8.90
N VAL A 417 14.42 -12.38 -8.61
CA VAL A 417 15.74 -12.48 -8.00
C VAL A 417 16.84 -12.01 -8.94
N VAL A 418 16.81 -12.44 -10.21
CA VAL A 418 17.80 -12.01 -11.21
C VAL A 418 17.82 -10.48 -11.32
N ALA A 419 16.64 -9.85 -11.42
CA ALA A 419 16.54 -8.40 -11.45
C ALA A 419 17.00 -7.71 -10.15
N SER A 420 16.83 -8.36 -9.00
CA SER A 420 17.27 -7.83 -7.70
C SER A 420 18.80 -7.80 -7.54
N LYS A 421 19.53 -8.69 -8.23
CA LYS A 421 21.01 -8.79 -8.21
C LYS A 421 21.70 -7.78 -9.14
N GLY A 422 21.00 -7.29 -10.17
CA GLY A 422 21.55 -6.33 -11.15
C GLY A 422 21.94 -4.95 -10.61
N PHE A 423 21.77 -4.70 -9.31
CA PHE A 423 22.17 -3.46 -8.64
C PHE A 423 23.55 -3.54 -7.95
N SER A 424 24.23 -4.70 -7.95
CA SER A 424 25.61 -4.81 -7.45
C SER A 424 26.63 -4.71 -8.58
N HIS A 425 27.13 -3.49 -8.78
CA HIS A 425 28.45 -3.05 -9.24
C HIS A 425 29.23 -3.68 -10.41
N ASP A 426 28.75 -4.68 -11.16
CA ASP A 426 29.48 -5.21 -12.34
C ASP A 426 28.66 -5.14 -13.63
N PHE A 427 28.78 -3.99 -14.31
CA PHE A 427 28.45 -3.86 -15.72
C PHE A 427 29.54 -4.60 -16.52
N TYR A 428 29.40 -5.89 -16.82
CA TYR A 428 29.85 -6.47 -18.09
C TYR A 428 29.37 -7.93 -18.26
N LYS A 429 28.69 -8.16 -19.39
CA LYS A 429 28.36 -9.46 -20.04
C LYS A 429 27.33 -10.38 -19.34
N SER A 430 26.07 -10.29 -19.77
CA SER A 430 25.29 -11.42 -20.34
C SER A 430 23.92 -10.93 -20.84
N GLY A 431 23.20 -11.76 -21.62
CA GLY A 431 22.06 -11.41 -22.48
C GLY A 431 20.87 -10.69 -21.83
N ARG A 432 20.04 -10.07 -22.68
CA ARG A 432 18.81 -9.28 -22.37
C ARG A 432 18.37 -9.38 -20.90
N ALA A 433 18.81 -8.43 -20.07
CA ALA A 433 18.25 -8.26 -18.74
C ALA A 433 16.82 -7.72 -18.88
N GLU A 434 15.84 -8.45 -18.35
CA GLU A 434 14.44 -7.99 -18.31
C GLU A 434 14.32 -6.71 -17.48
N SER A 435 13.52 -5.77 -17.96
CA SER A 435 13.22 -4.52 -17.27
C SER A 435 12.41 -4.76 -15.99
N SER A 436 12.52 -3.84 -15.02
CA SER A 436 11.73 -3.91 -13.76
C SER A 436 10.22 -3.98 -14.00
N SER A 437 9.73 -3.42 -15.11
CA SER A 437 8.32 -3.49 -15.53
C SER A 437 7.93 -4.88 -16.03
N GLU A 438 8.78 -5.54 -16.83
CA GLU A 438 8.53 -6.89 -17.34
C GLU A 438 8.48 -7.90 -16.19
N VAL A 439 9.41 -7.81 -15.23
CA VAL A 439 9.45 -8.65 -14.04
C VAL A 439 8.20 -8.48 -13.19
N SER A 440 7.77 -7.24 -12.95
CA SER A 440 6.56 -6.97 -12.16
C SER A 440 5.30 -7.48 -12.88
N SER A 441 5.26 -7.37 -14.22
CA SER A 441 4.16 -7.93 -15.01
C SER A 441 4.10 -9.46 -14.95
N GLY A 442 5.25 -10.13 -15.01
CA GLY A 442 5.33 -11.59 -14.91
C GLY A 442 4.87 -12.13 -13.55
N VAL A 443 5.21 -11.43 -12.46
CA VAL A 443 4.70 -11.75 -11.12
C VAL A 443 3.19 -11.55 -11.04
N GLY A 444 2.68 -10.44 -11.58
CA GLY A 444 1.23 -10.16 -11.62
C GLY A 444 0.45 -11.26 -12.32
N VAL A 445 0.92 -11.71 -13.49
CA VAL A 445 0.29 -12.81 -14.25
C VAL A 445 0.31 -14.13 -13.47
N ALA A 446 1.43 -14.46 -12.84
CA ALA A 446 1.55 -15.70 -12.07
C ALA A 446 0.59 -15.72 -10.86
N VAL A 447 0.52 -14.62 -10.11
CA VAL A 447 -0.39 -14.49 -8.97
C VAL A 447 -1.84 -14.55 -9.42
N ALA A 448 -2.22 -13.81 -10.47
CA ALA A 448 -3.57 -13.86 -11.04
C ALA A 448 -3.94 -15.28 -11.49
N SER A 449 -3.04 -16.01 -12.15
CA SER A 449 -3.27 -17.39 -12.58
C SER A 449 -3.51 -18.34 -11.40
N VAL A 450 -2.74 -18.20 -10.31
CA VAL A 450 -2.95 -19.02 -9.10
C VAL A 450 -4.28 -18.67 -8.43
N LEU A 451 -4.61 -17.38 -8.31
CA LEU A 451 -5.87 -16.96 -7.69
C LEU A 451 -7.09 -17.40 -8.51
N SER A 452 -7.00 -17.36 -9.85
CA SER A 452 -8.08 -17.86 -10.73
C SER A 452 -8.31 -19.37 -10.65
N SER A 453 -7.42 -20.14 -10.03
CA SER A 453 -7.67 -21.56 -9.72
C SER A 453 -8.54 -21.76 -8.48
N VAL A 454 -8.73 -20.72 -7.66
CA VAL A 454 -9.57 -20.75 -6.48
C VAL A 454 -11.03 -20.57 -6.90
N LYS A 455 -11.88 -21.52 -6.52
CA LYS A 455 -13.31 -21.46 -6.80
C LYS A 455 -13.90 -20.14 -6.28
N GLY A 456 -14.66 -19.45 -7.14
CA GLY A 456 -15.30 -18.17 -6.82
C GLY A 456 -14.45 -16.93 -7.14
N PHE A 457 -13.17 -17.10 -7.50
CA PHE A 457 -12.33 -15.97 -7.91
C PHE A 457 -12.62 -15.59 -9.37
N ASP A 458 -13.01 -14.33 -9.57
CA ASP A 458 -13.26 -13.76 -10.89
C ASP A 458 -12.38 -12.54 -11.13
N ILE A 459 -11.36 -12.69 -11.99
CA ILE A 459 -10.41 -11.62 -12.31
C ILE A 459 -11.07 -10.45 -13.07
N THR A 460 -12.25 -10.66 -13.67
CA THR A 460 -12.98 -9.59 -14.38
C THR A 460 -13.70 -8.64 -13.42
N ASN A 461 -13.86 -9.03 -12.15
CA ASN A 461 -14.38 -8.18 -11.11
C ASN A 461 -13.30 -7.19 -10.62
N ASP A 462 -13.60 -5.89 -10.60
CA ASP A 462 -12.66 -4.84 -10.20
C ASP A 462 -12.06 -5.04 -8.80
N ALA A 463 -12.83 -5.53 -7.83
CA ALA A 463 -12.35 -5.78 -6.48
C ALA A 463 -11.36 -6.95 -6.46
N CYS A 464 -11.63 -8.03 -7.20
CA CYS A 464 -10.72 -9.16 -7.37
C CYS A 464 -9.45 -8.79 -8.14
N ALA A 465 -9.57 -7.98 -9.20
CA ALA A 465 -8.43 -7.50 -9.98
C ALA A 465 -7.50 -6.61 -9.13
N SER A 466 -8.06 -5.64 -8.40
CA SER A 466 -7.31 -4.81 -7.46
C SER A 466 -6.66 -5.65 -6.37
N PHE A 467 -7.39 -6.62 -5.82
CA PHE A 467 -6.87 -7.52 -4.80
C PHE A 467 -5.71 -8.38 -5.32
N ALA A 468 -5.80 -8.94 -6.53
CA ALA A 468 -4.71 -9.68 -7.14
C ALA A 468 -3.46 -8.82 -7.34
N ALA A 469 -3.63 -7.54 -7.70
CA ALA A 469 -2.52 -6.60 -7.83
C ALA A 469 -1.85 -6.31 -6.47
N ASP A 470 -2.64 -6.11 -5.41
CA ASP A 470 -2.11 -5.92 -4.04
C ASP A 470 -1.36 -7.15 -3.54
N VAL A 471 -1.92 -8.35 -3.76
CA VAL A 471 -1.27 -9.63 -3.45
C VAL A 471 0.04 -9.78 -4.23
N ALA A 472 0.05 -9.44 -5.53
CA ALA A 472 1.24 -9.52 -6.37
C ALA A 472 2.36 -8.59 -5.88
N ALA A 473 2.02 -7.35 -5.52
CA ALA A 473 2.99 -6.39 -4.98
C ALA A 473 3.59 -6.87 -3.66
N LEU A 474 2.78 -7.39 -2.73
CA LEU A 474 3.26 -7.95 -1.47
C LEU A 474 4.08 -9.23 -1.68
N TYR A 475 3.63 -10.13 -2.54
CA TYR A 475 4.34 -11.35 -2.88
C TYR A 475 5.71 -11.05 -3.51
N GLN A 476 5.79 -10.09 -4.44
CA GLN A 476 7.05 -9.63 -5.05
C GLN A 476 8.03 -9.14 -3.98
N ARG A 477 7.56 -8.36 -3.00
CA ARG A 477 8.38 -7.91 -1.87
C ARG A 477 8.91 -9.08 -1.02
N LEU A 478 8.07 -10.09 -0.77
CA LEU A 478 8.44 -11.27 0.01
C LEU A 478 9.44 -12.21 -0.70
N VAL A 479 9.47 -12.22 -2.04
CA VAL A 479 10.41 -13.06 -2.81
C VAL A 479 11.67 -12.32 -3.25
N CYS A 480 11.71 -10.99 -3.24
CA CYS A 480 12.87 -10.22 -3.70
C CYS A 480 14.11 -10.29 -2.79
N GLY A 481 14.01 -10.95 -1.63
CA GLY A 481 15.12 -11.13 -0.69
C GLY A 481 15.55 -9.87 0.07
N LYS A 482 14.83 -8.74 -0.06
CA LYS A 482 15.17 -7.50 0.66
C LYS A 482 14.63 -7.45 2.08
N GLN A 483 13.47 -8.05 2.31
CA GLN A 483 12.77 -8.03 3.59
C GLN A 483 12.38 -9.43 4.01
N THR A 484 12.29 -9.65 5.30
CA THR A 484 11.70 -10.86 5.86
C THR A 484 10.17 -10.77 5.89
N ALA A 485 9.47 -11.86 6.25
CA ALA A 485 8.03 -11.85 6.31
C ALA A 485 7.53 -10.95 7.46
N LEU A 486 8.21 -10.98 8.61
CA LEU A 486 7.90 -10.11 9.75
C LEU A 486 8.18 -8.63 9.46
N GLU A 487 9.31 -8.30 8.82
CA GLU A 487 9.61 -6.91 8.40
C GLU A 487 8.54 -6.40 7.42
N ALA A 488 8.07 -7.24 6.49
CA ALA A 488 6.98 -6.88 5.59
C ALA A 488 5.65 -6.67 6.33
N LEU A 489 5.36 -7.45 7.39
CA LEU A 489 4.19 -7.24 8.23
C LEU A 489 4.28 -5.92 9.02
N GLU A 490 5.44 -5.62 9.60
CA GLU A 490 5.68 -4.37 10.33
C GLU A 490 5.43 -3.15 9.41
N ASP A 491 5.89 -3.20 8.16
CA ASP A 491 5.59 -2.19 7.15
C ASP A 491 4.08 -2.04 6.87
N VAL A 492 3.37 -3.16 6.72
CA VAL A 492 1.93 -3.16 6.48
C VAL A 492 1.19 -2.49 7.65
N LEU A 493 1.53 -2.86 8.89
CA LEU A 493 0.93 -2.30 10.11
C LEU A 493 1.26 -0.81 10.27
N ARG A 494 2.52 -0.41 10.10
CA ARG A 494 2.97 0.99 10.16
C ARG A 494 2.26 1.88 9.14
N ASN A 495 2.11 1.40 7.91
CA ASN A 495 1.41 2.13 6.86
C ASN A 495 -0.09 2.24 7.15
N HIS A 496 -0.70 1.19 7.71
CA HIS A 496 -2.10 1.23 8.12
C HIS A 496 -2.36 2.30 9.19
N HIS A 497 -1.59 2.30 10.28
CA HIS A 497 -1.72 3.31 11.34
C HIS A 497 -1.49 4.73 10.83
N THR A 498 -0.53 4.91 9.92
CA THR A 498 -0.27 6.21 9.30
C THR A 498 -1.47 6.68 8.47
N SER A 499 -2.09 5.77 7.72
CA SER A 499 -3.28 6.07 6.92
C SER A 499 -4.49 6.44 7.78
N GLU A 500 -4.76 5.69 8.86
CA GLU A 500 -5.86 6.01 9.79
C GLU A 500 -5.61 7.35 10.51
N TYR A 501 -4.37 7.63 10.92
CA TYR A 501 -4.00 8.92 11.49
C TYR A 501 -4.24 10.07 10.52
N LEU A 502 -3.88 9.90 9.24
CA LEU A 502 -4.08 10.93 8.21
C LEU A 502 -5.55 11.12 7.86
N GLN A 503 -6.40 10.10 7.94
CA GLN A 503 -7.85 10.27 7.76
C GLN A 503 -8.48 11.08 8.91
N GLY A 504 -7.97 10.97 10.15
CA GLY A 504 -8.49 11.72 11.29
C GLY A 504 -7.87 13.11 11.52
N ARG A 505 -6.62 13.34 11.09
CA ARG A 505 -5.84 14.58 11.33
C ARG A 505 -5.08 15.13 10.12
N GLY A 506 -5.36 14.63 8.90
CA GLY A 506 -4.57 14.92 7.69
C GLY A 506 -4.43 16.40 7.37
N GLY A 507 -5.50 17.19 7.51
CA GLY A 507 -5.46 18.64 7.25
C GLY A 507 -4.49 19.40 8.16
N ALA A 508 -4.28 18.95 9.41
CA ALA A 508 -3.30 19.56 10.30
C ALA A 508 -1.86 19.30 9.86
N PHE A 509 -1.55 18.07 9.43
CA PHE A 509 -0.23 17.72 8.93
C PHE A 509 0.10 18.44 7.61
N VAL A 510 -0.88 18.57 6.70
CA VAL A 510 -0.69 19.33 5.46
C VAL A 510 -0.36 20.80 5.77
N ARG A 511 -1.07 21.43 6.71
CA ARG A 511 -0.77 22.79 7.18
C ARG A 511 0.64 22.90 7.76
N GLU A 512 1.05 21.95 8.59
CA GLU A 512 2.40 21.87 9.13
C GLU A 512 3.44 21.79 8.01
N ALA A 513 3.27 20.87 7.05
CA ALA A 513 4.18 20.71 5.91
C ALA A 513 4.31 21.99 5.07
N VAL A 514 3.20 22.69 4.81
CA VAL A 514 3.19 23.97 4.08
C VAL A 514 3.85 25.09 4.92
N SER A 515 3.70 25.08 6.24
CA SER A 515 4.36 26.08 7.10
C SER A 515 5.87 25.87 7.19
N SER A 516 6.33 24.61 7.19
CA SER A 516 7.74 24.26 7.43
C SER A 516 8.59 24.12 6.17
N VAL A 517 7.98 24.08 4.97
CA VAL A 517 8.73 23.91 3.72
C VAL A 517 9.69 25.07 3.49
N GLN A 518 10.91 24.80 3.04
CA GLN A 518 11.82 25.86 2.59
C GLN A 518 11.53 26.23 1.13
N ILE A 519 11.38 27.53 0.89
CA ILE A 519 10.99 28.08 -0.42
C ILE A 519 12.21 28.33 -1.30
N ILE A 520 12.06 28.09 -2.60
CA ILE A 520 12.93 28.66 -3.62
C ILE A 520 12.16 29.77 -4.33
N ASP A 521 12.56 31.01 -4.07
CA ASP A 521 11.96 32.17 -4.74
C ASP A 521 12.67 32.41 -6.05
N MET A 522 12.13 31.82 -7.11
CA MET A 522 12.84 31.73 -8.36
C MET A 522 12.92 33.04 -9.14
N HIS A 523 12.32 34.15 -8.68
CA HIS A 523 12.40 35.44 -9.38
C HIS A 523 12.12 36.65 -8.46
N THR A 524 13.08 37.56 -8.38
CA THR A 524 13.06 38.80 -7.59
C THR A 524 13.85 39.92 -8.28
N HIS A 525 13.71 41.15 -7.77
CA HIS A 525 14.52 42.32 -8.10
C HIS A 525 15.42 42.74 -6.94
N LEU A 526 15.79 41.79 -6.08
CA LEU A 526 16.65 42.03 -4.91
C LEU A 526 18.12 41.91 -5.28
N PHE A 527 18.98 42.50 -4.44
CA PHE A 527 20.43 42.41 -4.52
C PHE A 527 21.00 42.11 -3.13
N PRO A 528 22.19 41.48 -3.01
CA PRO A 528 22.83 41.28 -1.73
C PRO A 528 23.38 42.61 -1.18
N PRO A 529 23.69 42.68 0.14
CA PRO A 529 24.21 43.90 0.77
C PRO A 529 25.47 44.47 0.10
N SER A 530 26.30 43.61 -0.49
CA SER A 530 27.51 44.01 -1.22
C SER A 530 27.25 44.91 -2.44
N HIS A 531 26.01 45.01 -2.93
CA HIS A 531 25.63 45.85 -4.06
C HIS A 531 25.09 47.23 -3.62
N GLY A 532 25.23 47.57 -2.34
CA GLY A 532 24.99 48.90 -1.81
C GLY A 532 23.55 49.38 -2.07
N LYS A 533 23.41 50.53 -2.75
CA LYS A 533 22.13 51.20 -2.98
C LYS A 533 21.15 50.42 -3.85
N LEU A 534 21.62 49.40 -4.58
CA LEU A 534 20.74 48.52 -5.36
C LEU A 534 19.89 47.61 -4.47
N MET A 535 20.32 47.34 -3.24
CA MET A 535 19.52 46.60 -2.27
C MET A 535 18.57 47.55 -1.54
N LEU A 536 17.30 47.60 -2.00
CA LEU A 536 16.26 48.36 -1.32
C LEU A 536 15.72 47.57 -0.12
N TRP A 537 15.64 48.21 1.04
CA TRP A 537 15.10 47.63 2.26
C TRP A 537 14.65 48.72 3.25
N GLY A 538 13.82 48.32 4.21
CA GLY A 538 13.31 49.19 5.26
C GLY A 538 11.97 49.84 4.95
N ILE A 539 11.39 50.45 5.99
CA ILE A 539 10.02 50.96 5.96
C ILE A 539 9.75 52.02 4.90
N ASN A 540 10.72 52.89 4.60
CA ASN A 540 10.52 53.94 3.61
C ASN A 540 10.38 53.34 2.21
N GLU A 541 11.27 52.41 1.84
CA GLU A 541 11.22 51.71 0.55
C GLU A 541 9.94 50.88 0.40
N LEU A 542 9.46 50.25 1.49
CA LEU A 542 8.17 49.57 1.51
C LEU A 542 7.01 50.50 1.20
N LEU A 543 6.95 51.68 1.83
CA LEU A 543 5.87 52.64 1.66
C LEU A 543 5.91 53.35 0.30
N THR A 544 7.08 53.50 -0.32
CA THR A 544 7.25 54.12 -1.64
C THR A 544 7.25 53.12 -2.79
N TYR A 545 6.86 51.87 -2.53
CA TYR A 545 6.73 50.85 -3.57
C TYR A 545 5.68 51.25 -4.62
N HIS A 546 5.99 51.07 -5.91
CA HIS A 546 5.18 51.60 -7.01
C HIS A 546 3.70 51.14 -7.06
N TYR A 547 3.34 49.98 -6.47
CA TYR A 547 1.91 49.59 -6.37
C TYR A 547 1.15 50.53 -5.45
N LEU A 548 1.77 50.84 -4.32
CA LEU A 548 1.24 51.77 -3.35
C LEU A 548 1.20 53.20 -3.93
N VAL A 549 2.19 53.59 -4.73
CA VAL A 549 2.14 54.85 -5.48
C VAL A 549 0.93 54.89 -6.43
N ALA A 550 0.63 53.81 -7.15
CA ALA A 550 -0.54 53.74 -8.03
C ALA A 550 -1.86 53.90 -7.24
N GLU A 551 -2.00 53.21 -6.10
CA GLU A 551 -3.17 53.33 -5.20
C GLU A 551 -3.31 54.75 -4.62
N PHE A 552 -2.19 55.35 -4.20
CA PHE A 552 -2.15 56.72 -3.71
C PHE A 552 -2.62 57.71 -4.78
N LEU A 553 -2.11 57.61 -6.00
CA LEU A 553 -2.47 58.50 -7.11
C LEU A 553 -3.96 58.41 -7.51
N GLN A 554 -4.66 57.31 -7.18
CA GLN A 554 -6.10 57.18 -7.38
C GLN A 554 -6.94 57.83 -6.27
N THR A 555 -6.38 58.02 -5.08
CA THR A 555 -7.10 58.41 -3.86
C THR A 555 -6.70 59.78 -3.30
N ALA A 556 -5.66 60.41 -3.86
CA ALA A 556 -5.01 61.56 -3.24
C ALA A 556 -5.87 62.84 -3.18
N THR A 557 -6.34 63.15 -1.95
CA THR A 557 -6.31 64.49 -1.33
C THR A 557 -5.62 64.45 0.06
N MET A 558 -4.80 63.43 0.38
CA MET A 558 -4.41 63.09 1.77
C MET A 558 -2.89 63.07 2.06
N GLN A 559 -2.53 63.32 3.33
CA GLN A 559 -1.16 63.34 3.91
C GLN A 559 -0.57 61.92 4.14
N ALA A 560 0.76 61.80 4.07
CA ALA A 560 1.52 60.54 4.06
C ALA A 560 1.37 59.67 5.33
N GLU A 561 1.03 60.24 6.50
CA GLU A 561 0.94 59.47 7.76
C GLU A 561 -0.25 58.49 7.82
N LYS A 562 -1.26 58.63 6.93
CA LYS A 562 -2.40 57.69 6.85
C LYS A 562 -2.11 56.44 5.99
N PHE A 563 -0.93 56.38 5.37
CA PHE A 563 -0.56 55.36 4.39
C PHE A 563 -0.06 54.04 5.00
N ILE A 564 0.21 54.02 6.31
CA ILE A 564 0.70 52.84 7.07
C ILE A 564 -0.39 51.75 7.22
N ALA A 565 -1.62 51.99 6.74
CA ALA A 565 -2.76 51.07 6.91
C ALA A 565 -2.83 49.93 5.86
N CYS A 566 -1.93 49.86 4.89
CA CYS A 566 -1.96 48.79 3.90
C CYS A 566 -1.55 47.45 4.53
N ARG A 567 -2.43 46.45 4.40
CA ARG A 567 -2.31 45.10 4.99
C ARG A 567 -0.91 44.50 4.83
N GLU A 568 -0.29 44.68 3.68
CA GLU A 568 1.05 44.18 3.33
C GLU A 568 2.16 44.71 4.25
N VAL A 569 2.20 46.02 4.48
CA VAL A 569 3.18 46.68 5.36
C VAL A 569 2.96 46.26 6.81
N LEU A 570 1.70 46.16 7.24
CA LEU A 570 1.34 45.74 8.59
C LEU A 570 1.78 44.30 8.89
N THR A 571 1.61 43.36 7.95
CA THR A 571 2.08 41.98 8.13
C THR A 571 3.58 41.88 8.26
N THR A 572 4.34 42.63 7.45
CA THR A 572 5.80 42.69 7.60
C THR A 572 6.19 43.22 8.98
N LEU A 573 5.60 44.33 9.44
CA LEU A 573 5.93 44.92 10.74
C LEU A 573 5.53 44.01 11.92
N HIS A 574 4.40 43.31 11.82
CA HIS A 574 3.95 42.33 12.80
C HIS A 574 4.96 41.18 12.95
N LEU A 575 5.39 40.59 11.83
CA LEU A 575 6.35 39.48 11.83
C LEU A 575 7.77 39.90 12.25
N LEU A 576 8.08 41.20 12.18
CA LEU A 576 9.29 41.79 12.75
C LEU A 576 9.16 42.14 14.25
N GLY A 577 7.97 41.94 14.86
CA GLY A 577 7.72 42.20 16.28
C GLY A 577 7.46 43.67 16.62
N LEU A 578 7.02 44.48 15.65
CA LEU A 578 6.85 45.93 15.79
C LEU A 578 5.41 46.37 16.06
N ASP A 579 4.51 45.45 16.45
CA ASP A 579 3.09 45.72 16.71
C ASP A 579 2.85 46.88 17.67
N HIS A 580 3.67 46.97 18.72
CA HIS A 580 3.57 48.03 19.72
C HIS A 580 3.84 49.44 19.14
N LEU A 581 4.68 49.55 18.09
CA LEU A 581 4.93 50.80 17.38
C LEU A 581 3.84 51.09 16.35
N VAL A 582 3.36 50.05 15.67
CA VAL A 582 2.23 50.13 14.73
C VAL A 582 0.96 50.62 15.44
N ALA A 583 0.65 50.08 16.62
CA ALA A 583 -0.50 50.48 17.42
C ALA A 583 -0.47 51.97 17.82
N ARG A 584 0.74 52.52 18.03
CA ARG A 584 0.97 53.94 18.32
C ARG A 584 1.06 54.81 17.06
N ARG A 585 1.06 54.20 15.87
CA ARG A 585 1.31 54.85 14.57
C ARG A 585 2.64 55.63 14.54
N ASP A 586 3.65 55.12 15.23
CA ASP A 586 4.94 55.81 15.41
C ASP A 586 5.92 55.44 14.28
N LEU A 587 5.75 56.07 13.11
CA LEU A 587 6.63 55.86 11.96
C LEU A 587 8.10 56.22 12.28
N SER A 588 8.33 57.25 13.11
CA SER A 588 9.68 57.66 13.47
C SER A 588 10.40 56.59 14.27
N ALA A 589 9.72 55.95 15.22
CA ALA A 589 10.28 54.83 15.97
C ALA A 589 10.54 53.62 15.08
N ILE A 590 9.67 53.32 14.11
CA ILE A 590 9.88 52.23 13.14
C ILE A 590 11.11 52.52 12.27
N GLN A 591 11.24 53.74 11.74
CA GLN A 591 12.42 54.17 10.99
C GLN A 591 13.71 54.07 11.81
N LYS A 592 13.67 54.48 13.08
CA LYS A 592 14.79 54.31 14.01
C LYS A 592 15.13 52.83 14.19
N TRP A 593 14.14 51.96 14.38
CA TRP A 593 14.36 50.52 14.54
C TRP A 593 15.11 49.93 13.33
N PHE A 594 14.68 50.25 12.11
CA PHE A 594 15.34 49.82 10.87
C PHE A 594 16.79 50.31 10.78
N LYS A 595 17.05 51.57 11.19
CA LYS A 595 18.40 52.15 11.17
C LYS A 595 19.38 51.45 12.12
N HIS A 596 18.90 50.79 13.17
CA HIS A 596 19.74 50.05 14.12
C HIS A 596 20.03 48.60 13.69
N GLN A 597 19.45 48.11 12.60
CA GLN A 597 19.70 46.74 12.13
C GLN A 597 21.05 46.65 11.40
N GLY A 598 21.81 45.60 11.68
CA GLY A 598 22.96 45.22 10.85
C GLY A 598 22.47 44.58 9.55
N VAL A 599 22.99 45.03 8.41
CA VAL A 599 22.41 44.71 7.09
C VAL A 599 22.46 43.21 6.76
N GLU A 600 23.59 42.55 7.05
CA GLU A 600 23.75 41.10 6.82
C GLU A 600 22.84 40.27 7.74
N GLU A 601 22.79 40.62 9.03
CA GLU A 601 21.91 39.97 10.01
C GLU A 601 20.43 40.18 9.69
N TYR A 602 20.10 41.35 9.10
CA TYR A 602 18.76 41.65 8.64
C TYR A 602 18.35 40.78 7.44
N VAL A 603 19.26 40.55 6.49
CA VAL A 603 19.04 39.58 5.40
C VAL A 603 18.77 38.19 5.95
N ASP A 604 19.61 37.68 6.87
CA ASP A 604 19.38 36.38 7.53
C ASP A 604 18.00 36.34 8.20
N THR A 605 17.60 37.44 8.87
CA THR A 605 16.30 37.57 9.53
C THR A 605 15.14 37.50 8.54
N VAL A 606 15.19 38.26 7.45
CA VAL A 606 14.13 38.27 6.42
C VAL A 606 14.00 36.91 5.75
N PHE A 607 15.11 36.28 5.36
CA PHE A 607 15.10 34.95 4.74
C PHE A 607 14.56 33.88 5.69
N ARG A 608 14.93 33.95 6.99
CA ARG A 608 14.40 33.06 8.02
C ARG A 608 12.90 33.25 8.23
N LEU A 609 12.43 34.49 8.36
CA LEU A 609 11.01 34.79 8.59
C LEU A 609 10.14 34.40 7.39
N ALA A 610 10.63 34.62 6.16
CA ALA A 610 9.93 34.20 4.96
C ALA A 610 10.06 32.68 4.69
N GLY A 611 11.02 32.00 5.34
CA GLY A 611 11.29 30.57 5.18
C GLY A 611 11.91 30.24 3.82
N LEU A 612 12.83 31.08 3.33
CA LEU A 612 13.48 30.92 2.03
C LEU A 612 14.81 30.16 2.16
N LYS A 613 15.07 29.29 1.19
CA LYS A 613 16.38 28.69 0.93
C LYS A 613 17.28 29.66 0.18
N TYR A 614 16.77 30.22 -0.92
CA TYR A 614 17.41 31.28 -1.71
C TYR A 614 16.37 31.99 -2.59
N ALA A 615 16.74 33.18 -3.06
CA ALA A 615 16.03 33.98 -4.05
C ALA A 615 16.90 34.19 -5.30
N VAL A 616 16.29 34.22 -6.47
CA VAL A 616 16.98 34.53 -7.73
C VAL A 616 16.75 36.01 -8.07
N MET A 617 17.82 36.75 -8.28
CA MET A 617 17.86 38.16 -8.64
C MET A 617 17.56 38.37 -10.13
N THR A 618 17.36 39.62 -10.52
CA THR A 618 17.26 40.03 -11.92
C THR A 618 18.42 40.96 -12.23
N ASN A 619 19.40 40.49 -13.00
CA ASN A 619 20.65 41.22 -13.25
C ASN A 619 20.71 41.76 -14.68
N ILE A 620 20.86 43.07 -14.82
CA ILE A 620 20.77 43.81 -16.08
C ILE A 620 22.17 44.30 -16.47
N PRO A 621 22.92 43.54 -17.28
CA PRO A 621 24.26 43.94 -17.72
C PRO A 621 24.25 45.18 -18.63
N PHE A 622 23.08 45.50 -19.20
CA PHE A 622 22.86 46.65 -20.07
C PHE A 622 22.67 47.96 -19.30
N GLU A 623 22.49 47.89 -17.98
CA GLU A 623 22.33 49.06 -17.12
C GLU A 623 23.71 49.48 -16.57
N PRO A 624 24.25 50.65 -16.96
CA PRO A 624 25.59 51.04 -16.55
C PRO A 624 25.78 51.16 -15.03
N GLU A 625 24.73 51.54 -14.30
CA GLU A 625 24.79 51.61 -12.83
C GLU A 625 24.96 50.22 -12.21
N GLU A 626 24.17 49.24 -12.64
CA GLU A 626 24.29 47.86 -12.15
C GLU A 626 25.61 47.22 -12.58
N ALA A 627 25.99 47.37 -13.85
CA ALA A 627 27.18 46.74 -14.40
C ALA A 627 28.47 47.09 -13.63
N ARG A 628 28.55 48.30 -13.05
CA ARG A 628 29.69 48.74 -12.23
C ARG A 628 29.85 47.93 -10.93
N HIS A 629 28.78 47.34 -10.40
CA HIS A 629 28.86 46.48 -9.21
C HIS A 629 29.41 45.09 -9.53
N TRP A 630 29.38 44.67 -10.79
CA TRP A 630 29.90 43.38 -11.25
C TRP A 630 31.34 43.47 -11.78
N LEU A 631 31.77 44.65 -12.24
CA LEU A 631 33.06 44.87 -12.89
C LEU A 631 34.01 45.65 -11.96
N VAL A 632 35.05 45.00 -11.41
CA VAL A 632 36.09 45.67 -10.59
C VAL A 632 36.94 46.65 -11.43
N ASN A 633 37.17 46.30 -12.70
CA ASN A 633 37.77 47.16 -13.72
C ASN A 633 37.11 46.82 -15.07
N PRO A 634 36.50 47.80 -15.77
CA PRO A 634 35.81 47.57 -17.05
C PRO A 634 36.68 46.91 -18.14
N ALA A 635 38.01 47.02 -18.02
CA ALA A 635 38.96 46.52 -19.01
C ALA A 635 39.52 45.11 -18.75
N THR A 636 39.41 44.53 -17.53
CA THR A 636 40.20 43.33 -17.15
C THR A 636 39.39 42.08 -16.80
N THR A 637 38.05 42.09 -16.83
CA THR A 637 37.23 40.87 -16.59
C THR A 637 37.61 40.12 -15.29
N THR A 638 37.96 40.85 -14.24
CA THR A 638 38.22 40.28 -12.91
C THR A 638 36.92 39.93 -12.19
N SER A 639 36.91 38.85 -11.40
CA SER A 639 35.73 38.33 -10.70
C SER A 639 35.01 39.41 -9.87
N PRO A 640 33.66 39.33 -9.76
CA PRO A 640 32.89 40.32 -9.02
C PRO A 640 33.31 40.40 -7.55
N PRO A 641 33.01 41.51 -6.83
CA PRO A 641 33.21 41.60 -5.39
C PRO A 641 32.71 40.34 -4.69
N ALA A 642 33.43 39.81 -3.70
CA ALA A 642 33.01 38.59 -3.02
C ALA A 642 31.59 38.76 -2.47
N TRP A 643 30.62 38.02 -3.03
CA TRP A 643 29.22 38.04 -2.60
C TRP A 643 28.74 36.61 -2.39
N SER A 644 27.90 36.43 -1.37
CA SER A 644 27.44 35.10 -0.96
C SER A 644 26.30 34.61 -1.85
N ARG A 645 26.49 33.46 -2.50
CA ARG A 645 25.42 32.73 -3.20
C ARG A 645 24.51 31.92 -2.28
N LYS A 646 24.68 32.05 -0.95
CA LYS A 646 23.84 31.38 0.06
C LYS A 646 22.36 31.71 -0.16
N TYR A 647 22.05 33.00 -0.29
CA TYR A 647 20.68 33.50 -0.39
C TYR A 647 20.33 34.12 -1.73
N PHE A 648 21.29 34.69 -2.43
CA PHE A 648 21.04 35.33 -3.71
C PHE A 648 21.66 34.48 -4.83
N ARG A 649 20.90 34.24 -5.89
CA ARG A 649 21.39 33.65 -7.13
C ARG A 649 21.11 34.62 -8.27
N SER A 650 21.89 34.58 -9.33
CA SER A 650 21.74 35.54 -10.44
C SER A 650 20.87 35.00 -11.56
N ALA A 651 20.24 35.91 -12.31
CA ALA A 651 19.65 35.64 -13.60
C ALA A 651 19.98 36.76 -14.57
N LEU A 652 20.29 36.41 -15.81
CA LEU A 652 20.77 37.35 -16.82
C LEU A 652 19.59 37.96 -17.58
N ARG A 653 19.22 39.20 -17.26
CA ARG A 653 18.13 39.91 -17.93
C ARG A 653 18.57 40.45 -19.29
N VAL A 654 17.83 40.08 -20.34
CA VAL A 654 18.14 40.33 -21.75
C VAL A 654 16.97 40.97 -22.50
N ASP A 655 16.10 41.73 -21.83
CA ASP A 655 14.99 42.44 -22.46
C ASP A 655 15.44 43.26 -23.70
N GLN A 656 16.58 43.94 -23.62
CA GLN A 656 17.17 44.71 -24.72
C GLN A 656 17.42 43.87 -25.97
N VAL A 657 17.81 42.60 -25.80
CA VAL A 657 18.07 41.66 -26.91
C VAL A 657 16.77 41.32 -27.64
N LEU A 658 15.69 41.03 -26.90
CA LEU A 658 14.38 40.72 -27.50
C LEU A 658 13.69 41.95 -28.08
N LEU A 659 13.98 43.15 -27.55
CA LEU A 659 13.52 44.42 -28.10
C LEU A 659 14.28 44.84 -29.37
N GLY A 660 15.45 44.26 -29.64
CA GLY A 660 16.35 44.77 -30.68
C GLY A 660 16.86 46.18 -30.36
N ASP A 661 17.02 46.51 -29.07
CA ASP A 661 17.31 47.85 -28.60
C ASP A 661 18.81 48.18 -28.70
N TRP A 662 19.25 48.47 -29.92
CA TRP A 662 20.64 48.81 -30.20
C TRP A 662 21.11 50.10 -29.52
N ALA A 663 20.20 50.96 -29.04
CA ALA A 663 20.58 52.14 -28.27
C ALA A 663 21.22 51.75 -26.91
N PHE A 664 20.78 50.63 -26.33
CA PHE A 664 21.37 50.08 -25.10
C PHE A 664 22.42 48.99 -25.36
N ILE A 665 22.30 48.23 -26.46
CA ILE A 665 23.27 47.18 -26.78
C ILE A 665 24.62 47.78 -27.22
N ARG A 666 24.64 48.80 -28.08
CA ARG A 666 25.91 49.38 -28.60
C ARG A 666 26.84 49.88 -27.50
N PRO A 667 26.40 50.70 -26.53
CA PRO A 667 27.28 51.16 -25.47
C PRO A 667 27.91 50.01 -24.68
N THR A 668 27.16 48.93 -24.45
CA THR A 668 27.69 47.77 -23.70
C THR A 668 28.72 46.98 -24.49
N LEU A 669 28.56 46.86 -25.82
CA LEU A 669 29.56 46.26 -26.71
C LEU A 669 30.83 47.12 -26.77
N ASP A 670 30.68 48.44 -26.82
CA ASP A 670 31.80 49.39 -26.89
C ASP A 670 32.69 49.32 -25.64
N VAL A 671 32.08 49.22 -24.45
CA VAL A 671 32.80 49.06 -23.17
C VAL A 671 33.74 47.85 -23.19
N VAL A 672 33.34 46.75 -23.82
CA VAL A 672 34.14 45.52 -23.93
C VAL A 672 34.81 45.33 -25.30
N LYS A 673 34.78 46.37 -26.16
CA LYS A 673 35.41 46.41 -27.49
C LYS A 673 34.97 45.27 -28.44
N LEU A 674 33.67 44.97 -28.47
CA LEU A 674 33.08 43.95 -29.35
C LEU A 674 32.38 44.59 -30.57
N PRO A 675 32.33 43.90 -31.73
CA PRO A 675 31.69 44.43 -32.93
C PRO A 675 30.17 44.51 -32.79
N HIS A 676 29.52 45.46 -33.49
CA HIS A 676 28.06 45.63 -33.50
C HIS A 676 27.37 44.61 -34.42
N THR A 677 27.59 43.32 -34.16
CA THR A 677 27.09 42.20 -34.96
C THR A 677 26.46 41.13 -34.07
N LEU A 678 25.76 40.16 -34.67
CA LEU A 678 25.23 38.98 -33.95
C LEU A 678 26.33 38.27 -33.14
N ALA A 679 27.52 38.12 -33.72
CA ALA A 679 28.67 37.51 -33.06
C ALA A 679 29.16 38.33 -31.86
N GLY A 680 29.16 39.67 -31.97
CA GLY A 680 29.50 40.55 -30.86
C GLY A 680 28.51 40.46 -29.70
N VAL A 681 27.21 40.45 -29.98
CA VAL A 681 26.17 40.26 -28.96
C VAL A 681 26.32 38.89 -28.28
N ARG A 682 26.61 37.84 -29.05
CA ARG A 682 26.86 36.51 -28.51
C ARG A 682 28.04 36.50 -27.52
N LEU A 683 29.18 37.06 -27.92
CA LEU A 683 30.39 37.14 -27.08
C LEU A 683 30.15 37.98 -25.81
N LEU A 684 29.34 39.04 -25.91
CA LEU A 684 28.94 39.84 -24.76
C LEU A 684 28.15 39.00 -23.74
N LEU A 685 27.15 38.23 -24.20
CA LEU A 685 26.36 37.37 -23.34
C LEU A 685 27.20 36.25 -22.71
N GLU A 686 28.12 35.64 -23.46
CA GLU A 686 29.08 34.65 -22.94
C GLU A 686 29.94 35.24 -21.81
N LYS A 687 30.48 36.45 -21.99
CA LYS A 687 31.23 37.14 -20.93
C LYS A 687 30.38 37.34 -19.68
N TRP A 688 29.13 37.77 -19.83
CA TRP A 688 28.25 38.00 -18.69
C TRP A 688 27.84 36.70 -17.99
N ILE A 689 27.67 35.60 -18.73
CA ILE A 689 27.47 34.27 -18.13
C ILE A 689 28.63 33.92 -17.20
N ASP A 690 29.87 34.16 -17.63
CA ASP A 690 31.06 33.85 -16.83
C ASP A 690 31.17 34.75 -15.58
N ILE A 691 30.78 36.03 -15.70
CA ILE A 691 30.84 37.00 -14.60
C ILE A 691 29.80 36.70 -13.53
N ILE A 692 28.52 36.59 -13.90
CA ILE A 692 27.43 36.52 -12.91
C ILE A 692 27.00 35.10 -12.59
N LYS A 693 27.33 34.11 -13.44
CA LYS A 693 26.93 32.69 -13.31
C LYS A 693 25.41 32.55 -13.13
N PRO A 694 24.62 32.96 -14.13
CA PRO A 694 23.16 33.02 -14.02
C PRO A 694 22.54 31.61 -13.96
N GLU A 695 21.44 31.48 -13.24
CA GLU A 695 20.62 30.25 -13.25
C GLU A 695 19.86 30.13 -14.57
N TYR A 696 19.44 31.26 -15.17
CA TYR A 696 18.72 31.34 -16.44
C TYR A 696 18.87 32.73 -17.09
N PHE A 697 18.56 32.82 -18.39
CA PHE A 697 18.29 34.09 -19.08
C PHE A 697 16.87 34.55 -18.77
N MET A 698 16.64 35.86 -18.69
CA MET A 698 15.34 36.43 -18.36
C MET A 698 14.95 37.50 -19.36
N ALA A 699 13.73 37.45 -19.90
CA ALA A 699 13.22 38.51 -20.76
C ALA A 699 11.72 38.76 -20.57
N SER A 700 11.33 40.03 -20.53
CA SER A 700 9.94 40.43 -20.76
C SER A 700 9.69 40.50 -22.26
N LEU A 701 8.77 39.70 -22.79
CA LEU A 701 8.47 39.69 -24.21
C LEU A 701 7.70 40.97 -24.58
N PRO A 702 8.13 41.74 -25.60
CA PRO A 702 7.38 42.91 -26.07
C PRO A 702 5.98 42.51 -26.51
N ILE A 703 4.97 43.33 -26.19
CA ILE A 703 3.58 43.01 -26.55
C ILE A 703 3.34 42.92 -28.07
N SER A 704 4.20 43.56 -28.85
CA SER A 704 4.20 43.54 -30.32
C SER A 704 5.12 42.47 -30.92
N PHE A 705 5.70 41.59 -30.10
CA PHE A 705 6.59 40.55 -30.61
C PHE A 705 5.80 39.47 -31.36
N GLU A 706 6.25 39.17 -32.57
CA GLU A 706 5.71 38.09 -33.40
C GLU A 706 6.79 37.07 -33.71
N TYR A 707 6.44 35.78 -33.60
CA TYR A 707 7.34 34.71 -34.01
C TYR A 707 7.35 34.62 -35.54
N PRO A 708 8.51 34.69 -36.21
CA PRO A 708 8.59 34.76 -37.67
C PRO A 708 8.04 33.49 -38.34
N GLU A 709 7.38 33.64 -39.51
CA GLU A 709 6.85 32.51 -40.27
C GLU A 709 7.96 31.65 -40.89
N GLU A 710 7.68 30.36 -41.13
CA GLU A 710 8.64 29.32 -41.57
C GLU A 710 9.31 29.58 -42.95
N ASN A 711 8.99 30.67 -43.65
CA ASN A 711 9.60 31.08 -44.91
C ASN A 711 9.95 32.58 -44.98
N ALA A 712 9.97 33.28 -43.84
CA ALA A 712 10.52 34.63 -43.79
C ALA A 712 12.04 34.54 -43.92
N SER A 713 12.51 34.51 -45.18
CA SER A 713 13.93 34.65 -45.52
C SER A 713 14.56 35.74 -44.67
N ALA A 714 15.78 35.48 -44.18
CA ALA A 714 16.66 36.48 -43.62
C ALA A 714 16.92 37.57 -44.69
N SER A 715 16.03 38.55 -44.77
CA SER A 715 16.10 39.65 -45.72
C SER A 715 16.17 40.95 -44.94
N ALA A 716 17.28 41.15 -44.24
CA ALA A 716 17.79 42.48 -43.98
C ALA A 716 18.98 42.68 -44.93
N GLY A 717 18.98 43.77 -45.70
CA GLY A 717 20.12 44.12 -46.54
C GLY A 717 21.41 44.20 -45.72
N THR A 718 22.57 44.06 -46.36
CA THR A 718 23.91 43.96 -45.73
C THR A 718 24.34 45.14 -44.83
N ASN A 719 23.48 46.14 -44.60
CA ASN A 719 23.72 47.34 -43.78
C ASN A 719 22.69 47.59 -42.65
N GLU A 720 21.68 46.74 -42.46
CA GLU A 720 20.70 46.92 -41.38
C GLU A 720 21.08 46.13 -40.11
N LEU A 721 20.83 46.72 -38.94
CA LEU A 721 21.10 46.06 -37.66
C LEU A 721 20.07 44.95 -37.37
N PRO A 722 20.48 43.82 -36.78
CA PRO A 722 19.57 42.72 -36.46
C PRO A 722 18.41 43.13 -35.56
N ASN A 723 17.20 42.68 -35.89
CA ASN A 723 16.02 42.89 -35.05
C ASN A 723 15.95 41.90 -33.86
N GLY A 724 14.99 42.10 -32.96
CA GLY A 724 14.85 41.26 -31.77
C GLY A 724 14.56 39.78 -32.06
N ALA A 725 13.85 39.46 -33.16
CA ALA A 725 13.59 38.08 -33.55
C ALA A 725 14.86 37.39 -34.07
N GLU A 726 15.68 38.09 -34.85
CA GLU A 726 16.99 37.59 -35.31
C GLU A 726 17.95 37.37 -34.13
N LEU A 727 18.00 38.31 -33.18
CA LEU A 727 18.79 38.16 -31.96
C LEU A 727 18.32 36.98 -31.09
N LEU A 728 17.01 36.76 -30.97
CA LEU A 728 16.46 35.60 -30.26
C LEU A 728 16.85 34.28 -30.94
N LEU A 729 16.60 34.17 -32.25
CA LEU A 729 16.75 32.93 -33.01
C LEU A 729 18.20 32.58 -33.33
N GLN A 730 19.05 33.57 -33.62
CA GLN A 730 20.42 33.35 -34.06
C GLN A 730 21.45 33.50 -32.93
N VAL A 731 21.10 34.15 -31.82
CA VAL A 731 22.02 34.35 -30.69
C VAL A 731 21.52 33.67 -29.43
N LEU A 732 20.38 34.09 -28.88
CA LEU A 732 19.96 33.70 -27.54
C LEU A 732 19.59 32.21 -27.45
N LEU A 733 18.79 31.69 -28.39
CA LEU A 733 18.37 30.29 -28.39
C LEU A 733 19.53 29.30 -28.62
N PRO A 734 20.42 29.50 -29.61
CA PRO A 734 21.61 28.66 -29.77
C PRO A 734 22.54 28.71 -28.54
N LEU A 735 22.70 29.89 -27.93
CA LEU A 735 23.53 30.04 -26.74
C LEU A 735 22.91 29.35 -25.52
N ALA A 736 21.59 29.47 -25.34
CA ALA A 736 20.83 28.79 -24.29
C ALA A 736 20.95 27.27 -24.40
N GLU A 737 20.85 26.72 -25.60
CA GLU A 737 21.05 25.29 -25.86
C GLU A 737 22.48 24.84 -25.51
N GLU A 738 23.49 25.53 -26.03
CA GLU A 738 24.90 25.19 -25.82
C GLU A 738 25.29 25.23 -24.33
N LYS A 739 24.93 26.32 -23.64
CA LYS A 739 25.27 26.53 -22.23
C LYS A 739 24.30 25.81 -21.28
N LYS A 740 23.28 25.13 -21.80
CA LYS A 740 22.20 24.46 -21.04
C LYS A 740 21.48 25.40 -20.07
N LEU A 741 21.42 26.69 -20.42
CA LEU A 741 20.78 27.74 -19.64
C LEU A 741 19.34 27.93 -20.11
N PRO A 742 18.33 27.82 -19.23
CA PRO A 742 16.95 28.10 -19.60
C PRO A 742 16.72 29.56 -19.96
N ILE A 743 15.64 29.82 -20.70
CA ILE A 743 15.12 31.15 -20.98
C ILE A 743 13.80 31.34 -20.24
N ALA A 744 13.77 32.29 -19.32
CA ALA A 744 12.58 32.73 -18.61
C ALA A 744 11.90 33.87 -19.37
N LEU A 745 10.66 33.64 -19.79
CA LEU A 745 9.86 34.58 -20.57
C LEU A 745 8.66 35.08 -19.75
N LYS A 746 8.51 36.40 -19.70
CA LYS A 746 7.39 37.12 -19.07
C LYS A 746 6.50 37.74 -20.15
N PHE A 747 5.22 37.36 -20.17
CA PHE A 747 4.26 37.73 -21.23
C PHE A 747 3.21 38.75 -20.77
N ASP A 748 2.60 39.45 -21.73
CA ASP A 748 1.43 40.33 -21.58
C ASP A 748 1.64 41.72 -20.96
N SER A 749 2.88 42.11 -20.61
CA SER A 749 3.12 43.46 -20.07
C SER A 749 3.15 44.53 -21.16
N VAL A 750 2.45 45.65 -20.92
CA VAL A 750 2.47 46.84 -21.79
C VAL A 750 3.19 47.97 -21.06
N ARG A 751 4.26 48.49 -21.67
CA ARG A 751 5.13 49.49 -21.06
C ARG A 751 5.33 50.71 -21.97
N PRO A 752 4.80 51.90 -21.62
CA PRO A 752 3.76 52.18 -20.60
C PRO A 752 2.35 52.24 -21.22
N ILE A 753 1.31 52.05 -20.41
CA ILE A 753 -0.06 52.50 -20.73
C ILE A 753 -0.22 53.98 -20.38
N ASN A 754 0.37 54.42 -19.27
CA ASN A 754 0.40 55.82 -18.86
C ASN A 754 1.82 56.25 -18.47
N ALA A 755 2.57 56.83 -19.41
CA ALA A 755 3.96 57.22 -19.21
C ALA A 755 4.17 58.21 -18.03
N ARG A 756 3.15 58.99 -17.64
CA ARG A 756 3.26 59.97 -16.55
C ARG A 756 3.49 59.34 -15.18
N TYR A 757 3.11 58.08 -15.01
CA TYR A 757 3.22 57.38 -13.72
C TYR A 757 4.49 56.53 -13.62
N GLY A 758 5.41 56.66 -14.58
CA GLY A 758 6.63 55.83 -14.63
C GLY A 758 6.27 54.35 -14.61
N VAL A 759 6.94 53.57 -13.76
CA VAL A 759 6.70 52.11 -13.61
C VAL A 759 5.28 51.80 -13.14
N ALA A 760 4.63 52.68 -12.38
CA ALA A 760 3.23 52.51 -11.98
C ALA A 760 2.24 52.71 -13.15
N GLY A 761 2.71 53.16 -14.31
CA GLY A 761 1.93 53.34 -15.53
C GLY A 761 1.96 52.15 -16.48
N ASP A 762 2.68 51.09 -16.15
CA ASP A 762 2.70 49.84 -16.91
C ASP A 762 1.38 49.07 -16.71
N GLY A 763 0.96 48.32 -17.71
CA GLY A 763 -0.30 47.56 -17.65
C GLY A 763 -0.22 46.19 -18.31
N VAL A 764 -1.39 45.65 -18.63
CA VAL A 764 -1.54 44.29 -19.15
C VAL A 764 -2.37 44.27 -20.43
N LYS A 765 -1.94 43.48 -21.40
CA LYS A 765 -2.70 43.13 -22.61
C LYS A 765 -2.45 41.66 -22.94
N PRO A 766 -3.48 40.83 -23.11
CA PRO A 766 -3.31 39.42 -23.48
C PRO A 766 -2.45 39.26 -24.75
N SER A 767 -1.44 38.40 -24.69
CA SER A 767 -0.61 38.02 -25.84
C SER A 767 -1.05 36.67 -26.42
N ASN A 768 -0.53 36.35 -27.61
CA ASN A 768 -0.79 35.06 -28.26
C ASN A 768 0.13 33.97 -27.68
N VAL A 769 -0.47 32.98 -27.02
CA VAL A 769 0.26 31.85 -26.41
C VAL A 769 0.99 30.99 -27.48
N ASP A 770 0.54 31.03 -28.74
CA ASP A 770 1.17 30.32 -29.86
C ASP A 770 2.66 30.65 -30.04
N VAL A 771 3.10 31.86 -29.66
CA VAL A 771 4.52 32.23 -29.67
C VAL A 771 5.34 31.30 -28.77
N LEU A 772 4.86 31.04 -27.55
CA LEU A 772 5.53 30.11 -26.62
C LEU A 772 5.45 28.66 -27.12
N ILE A 773 4.32 28.27 -27.70
CA ILE A 773 4.13 26.92 -28.28
C ILE A 773 5.14 26.68 -29.41
N LYS A 774 5.29 27.64 -30.33
CA LYS A 774 6.27 27.60 -31.42
C LYS A 774 7.70 27.51 -30.88
N LEU A 775 8.06 28.31 -29.88
CA LEU A 775 9.37 28.23 -29.24
C LEU A 775 9.64 26.84 -28.63
N CYS A 776 8.71 26.31 -27.84
CA CYS A 776 8.87 24.99 -27.23
C CYS A 776 8.94 23.86 -28.25
N ARG A 777 8.14 23.93 -29.32
CA ARG A 777 8.10 22.94 -30.40
C ARG A 777 9.37 22.95 -31.25
N ASN A 778 9.83 24.13 -31.64
CA ASN A 778 10.93 24.30 -32.59
C ASN A 778 12.30 24.16 -31.91
N PHE A 779 12.38 24.41 -30.59
CA PHE A 779 13.61 24.30 -29.80
C PHE A 779 13.43 23.30 -28.63
N PRO A 780 13.23 22.00 -28.91
CA PRO A 780 12.93 21.01 -27.88
C PRO A 780 14.06 20.80 -26.86
N LYS A 781 15.29 21.15 -27.24
CA LYS A 781 16.49 21.08 -26.39
C LYS A 781 16.67 22.30 -25.47
N VAL A 782 15.98 23.41 -25.76
CA VAL A 782 16.00 24.61 -24.93
C VAL A 782 14.90 24.51 -23.88
N LYS A 783 15.25 24.83 -22.64
CA LYS A 783 14.31 24.92 -21.51
C LYS A 783 13.70 26.31 -21.44
N PHE A 784 12.39 26.37 -21.28
CA PHE A 784 11.62 27.60 -21.11
C PHE A 784 10.98 27.63 -19.72
N LEU A 785 11.21 28.74 -19.00
CA LEU A 785 10.41 29.11 -17.83
C LEU A 785 9.41 30.17 -18.30
N ALA A 786 8.13 30.07 -17.94
CA ALA A 786 7.15 31.07 -18.38
C ALA A 786 6.21 31.53 -17.27
N THR A 787 5.90 32.81 -17.28
CA THR A 787 4.79 33.40 -16.53
C THR A 787 4.05 34.42 -17.38
N PHE A 788 2.73 34.45 -17.23
CA PHE A 788 1.81 35.35 -17.95
C PHE A 788 1.22 36.34 -16.95
N LEU A 789 1.08 37.60 -17.36
CA LEU A 789 0.48 38.66 -16.53
C LEU A 789 -1.04 38.71 -16.66
N SER A 790 -1.54 38.33 -17.84
CA SER A 790 -2.97 38.30 -18.15
C SER A 790 -3.65 37.11 -17.47
N ARG A 791 -4.73 37.36 -16.73
CA ARG A 791 -5.57 36.29 -16.15
C ARG A 791 -6.17 35.38 -17.23
N VAL A 792 -6.55 35.93 -18.39
CA VAL A 792 -7.24 35.16 -19.44
C VAL A 792 -6.33 34.16 -20.15
N ASN A 793 -5.02 34.39 -20.19
CA ASN A 793 -4.07 33.46 -20.81
C ASN A 793 -3.71 32.27 -19.91
N GLN A 794 -4.01 32.33 -18.60
CA GLN A 794 -3.52 31.36 -17.62
C GLN A 794 -3.99 29.93 -17.91
N HIS A 795 -5.23 29.75 -18.35
CA HIS A 795 -5.75 28.41 -18.68
C HIS A 795 -5.04 27.81 -19.89
N GLU A 796 -4.99 28.55 -21.00
CA GLU A 796 -4.35 28.10 -22.23
C GLU A 796 -2.88 27.74 -22.02
N VAL A 797 -2.12 28.59 -21.32
CA VAL A 797 -0.70 28.30 -21.06
C VAL A 797 -0.52 27.10 -20.12
N THR A 798 -1.43 26.89 -19.16
CA THR A 798 -1.40 25.71 -18.27
C THR A 798 -1.60 24.42 -19.09
N VAL A 799 -2.51 24.45 -20.06
CA VAL A 799 -2.70 23.34 -21.00
C VAL A 799 -1.48 23.16 -21.88
N ALA A 800 -0.92 24.23 -22.45
CA ALA A 800 0.29 24.16 -23.28
C ALA A 800 1.48 23.54 -22.54
N ALA A 801 1.71 23.93 -21.28
CA ALA A 801 2.77 23.38 -20.46
C ALA A 801 2.60 21.89 -20.13
N SER A 802 1.39 21.33 -20.21
CA SER A 802 1.19 19.87 -20.12
C SER A 802 1.69 19.11 -21.36
N LYS A 803 1.94 19.81 -22.49
CA LYS A 803 2.34 19.21 -23.77
C LYS A 803 3.85 19.25 -24.00
N PHE A 804 4.56 20.15 -23.32
CA PHE A 804 5.98 20.41 -23.56
C PHE A 804 6.82 20.10 -22.33
N ARG A 805 7.64 19.04 -22.43
CA ARG A 805 8.56 18.64 -21.34
C ARG A 805 9.64 19.68 -21.05
N ASN A 806 9.89 20.59 -21.97
CA ASN A 806 10.84 21.70 -21.89
C ASN A 806 10.19 23.03 -21.50
N LEU A 807 8.92 23.02 -21.02
CA LEU A 807 8.23 24.20 -20.50
C LEU A 807 7.88 24.02 -19.02
N HIS A 808 8.25 24.99 -18.18
CA HIS A 808 7.89 25.05 -16.76
C HIS A 808 7.20 26.36 -16.43
N LEU A 809 5.97 26.28 -15.92
CA LEU A 809 5.26 27.45 -15.44
C LEU A 809 5.67 27.81 -14.03
N TYR A 810 5.76 29.11 -13.78
CA TYR A 810 6.03 29.61 -12.45
C TYR A 810 5.21 30.85 -12.13
N GLY A 811 4.82 31.01 -10.87
CA GLY A 811 4.40 32.31 -10.38
C GLY A 811 2.96 32.72 -10.66
N CYS A 812 2.52 33.69 -9.88
CA CYS A 812 1.37 34.54 -10.16
C CYS A 812 1.90 35.96 -10.29
N TRP A 813 2.31 36.34 -11.51
CA TRP A 813 3.10 37.56 -11.74
C TRP A 813 2.25 38.84 -11.58
N TRP A 814 2.77 39.80 -10.80
CA TRP A 814 2.30 41.19 -10.71
C TRP A 814 0.78 41.33 -10.50
N TYR A 815 0.01 41.66 -11.54
CA TYR A 815 -1.46 41.79 -11.42
C TYR A 815 -2.16 40.46 -11.10
N CYS A 816 -1.53 39.32 -11.38
CA CYS A 816 -1.99 38.02 -10.92
C CYS A 816 -1.61 37.71 -9.46
N ASN A 817 -0.76 38.52 -8.82
CA ASN A 817 -0.33 38.33 -7.42
C ASN A 817 -1.37 38.84 -6.40
N ASN A 818 -2.63 38.47 -6.61
CA ASN A 818 -3.77 38.81 -5.76
C ASN A 818 -4.37 37.51 -5.19
N PRO A 819 -4.78 37.44 -3.90
CA PRO A 819 -5.20 36.19 -3.28
C PRO A 819 -6.26 35.39 -4.05
N SER A 820 -7.27 36.07 -4.62
CA SER A 820 -8.33 35.43 -5.41
C SER A 820 -7.80 34.78 -6.69
N ILE A 821 -6.85 35.43 -7.37
CA ILE A 821 -6.24 34.94 -8.61
C ILE A 821 -5.21 33.85 -8.27
N ILE A 822 -4.40 34.01 -7.22
CA ILE A 822 -3.47 32.97 -6.77
C ILE A 822 -4.21 31.67 -6.45
N GLU A 823 -5.34 31.74 -5.75
CA GLU A 823 -6.16 30.57 -5.45
C GLU A 823 -6.66 29.89 -6.72
N GLU A 824 -7.27 30.65 -7.63
CA GLU A 824 -7.79 30.15 -8.90
C GLU A 824 -6.70 29.46 -9.73
N LEU A 825 -5.57 30.14 -9.94
CA LEU A 825 -4.45 29.65 -10.73
C LEU A 825 -3.82 28.41 -10.10
N THR A 826 -3.71 28.38 -8.77
CA THR A 826 -3.20 27.21 -8.04
C THR A 826 -4.10 26.00 -8.27
N ARG A 827 -5.42 26.14 -8.09
CA ARG A 827 -6.38 25.05 -8.28
C ARG A 827 -6.34 24.51 -9.69
N MET A 828 -6.39 25.41 -10.68
CA MET A 828 -6.35 25.06 -12.10
C MET A 828 -5.04 24.34 -12.48
N ARG A 829 -3.89 24.87 -12.05
CA ARG A 829 -2.59 24.27 -12.37
C ARG A 829 -2.39 22.91 -11.70
N ILE A 830 -2.82 22.73 -10.45
CA ILE A 830 -2.74 21.39 -9.83
C ILE A 830 -3.67 20.40 -10.54
N ALA A 831 -4.88 20.83 -10.93
CA ALA A 831 -5.82 19.96 -11.64
C ALA A 831 -5.27 19.46 -13.00
N ILE A 832 -4.52 20.30 -13.72
CA ILE A 832 -4.00 19.97 -15.06
C ILE A 832 -2.59 19.36 -15.02
N GLN A 833 -1.73 19.83 -14.12
CA GLN A 833 -0.29 19.52 -14.11
C GLN A 833 0.18 18.77 -12.85
N GLY A 834 -0.71 18.51 -11.88
CA GLY A 834 -0.32 17.96 -10.59
C GLY A 834 0.66 18.89 -9.87
N THR A 835 1.87 18.42 -9.56
CA THR A 835 2.91 19.23 -8.90
C THR A 835 4.06 19.65 -9.83
N ALA A 836 3.86 19.55 -11.16
CA ALA A 836 4.87 19.83 -12.18
C ALA A 836 4.97 21.32 -12.58
N PHE A 837 4.83 22.23 -11.62
CA PHE A 837 4.99 23.67 -11.80
C PHE A 837 5.46 24.30 -10.49
N THR A 838 5.97 25.54 -10.53
CA THR A 838 6.27 26.32 -9.32
C THR A 838 5.13 27.27 -9.04
N ASN A 839 4.53 27.20 -7.85
CA ASN A 839 3.29 27.91 -7.60
C ASN A 839 3.47 29.43 -7.65
N GLN A 840 4.51 29.93 -6.99
CA GLN A 840 4.69 31.36 -6.76
C GLN A 840 6.14 31.83 -6.97
N HIS A 841 6.31 33.13 -7.23
CA HIS A 841 7.54 33.90 -6.99
C HIS A 841 7.14 35.24 -6.35
N SER A 842 8.05 35.91 -5.63
CA SER A 842 7.68 37.17 -4.98
C SER A 842 7.71 38.38 -5.92
N ASP A 843 8.63 38.42 -6.89
CA ASP A 843 8.92 39.64 -7.64
C ASP A 843 9.26 40.81 -6.69
N ALA A 844 9.89 40.51 -5.54
CA ALA A 844 10.22 41.49 -4.52
C ALA A 844 11.24 42.50 -5.05
N ARG A 845 10.95 43.81 -4.88
CA ARG A 845 11.88 44.92 -5.15
C ARG A 845 12.53 45.45 -3.88
N VAL A 846 11.83 45.30 -2.76
CA VAL A 846 12.30 45.68 -1.42
C VAL A 846 12.41 44.40 -0.61
N LEU A 847 13.54 44.19 0.07
CA LEU A 847 13.89 42.95 0.76
C LEU A 847 12.76 42.46 1.68
N ASP A 848 12.20 43.38 2.45
CA ASP A 848 11.14 43.17 3.44
C ASP A 848 9.83 42.63 2.84
N GLN A 849 9.63 42.76 1.53
CA GLN A 849 8.45 42.24 0.84
C GLN A 849 8.43 40.72 0.83
N LEU A 850 9.60 40.06 0.93
CA LEU A 850 9.68 38.60 1.02
C LEU A 850 8.81 38.06 2.17
N ILE A 851 8.76 38.78 3.29
CA ILE A 851 8.03 38.36 4.49
C ILE A 851 6.53 38.25 4.18
N TYR A 852 5.88 39.35 3.77
CA TYR A 852 4.43 39.32 3.54
C TYR A 852 4.06 38.54 2.27
N LYS A 853 4.84 38.63 1.19
CA LYS A 853 4.51 37.95 -0.08
C LYS A 853 4.51 36.43 0.10
N TRP A 854 5.47 35.88 0.84
CA TRP A 854 5.52 34.45 1.11
C TRP A 854 4.59 34.01 2.22
N SER A 855 4.37 34.82 3.26
CA SER A 855 3.33 34.54 4.27
C SER A 855 1.95 34.41 3.61
N TYR A 856 1.54 35.39 2.80
CA TYR A 856 0.24 35.35 2.12
C TYR A 856 0.13 34.23 1.10
N SER A 857 1.18 34.01 0.31
CA SER A 857 1.15 32.96 -0.70
C SER A 857 1.09 31.58 -0.04
N ARG A 858 1.80 31.34 1.07
CA ARG A 858 1.68 30.10 1.85
C ARG A 858 0.26 29.89 2.39
N ASP A 859 -0.38 30.94 2.90
CA ASP A 859 -1.74 30.83 3.41
C ASP A 859 -2.74 30.45 2.31
N VAL A 860 -2.65 31.12 1.15
CA VAL A 860 -3.57 30.85 0.02
C VAL A 860 -3.31 29.47 -0.58
N VAL A 861 -2.05 29.17 -0.92
CA VAL A 861 -1.68 27.87 -1.51
C VAL A 861 -1.92 26.74 -0.51
N GLY A 862 -1.64 26.95 0.77
CA GLY A 862 -1.87 25.98 1.84
C GLY A 862 -3.33 25.58 1.97
N LYS A 863 -4.26 26.55 1.89
CA LYS A 863 -5.71 26.25 1.86
C LYS A 863 -6.09 25.35 0.70
N VAL A 864 -5.56 25.63 -0.50
CA VAL A 864 -5.83 24.80 -1.68
C VAL A 864 -5.27 23.39 -1.49
N VAL A 865 -4.02 23.27 -1.05
CA VAL A 865 -3.38 21.96 -0.87
C VAL A 865 -4.08 21.12 0.20
N VAL A 866 -4.55 21.73 1.29
CA VAL A 866 -5.36 21.05 2.32
C VAL A 866 -6.66 20.49 1.71
N ASP A 867 -7.45 21.32 1.04
CA ASP A 867 -8.71 20.89 0.41
C ASP A 867 -8.49 19.74 -0.58
N MET A 868 -7.39 19.79 -1.34
CA MET A 868 -7.04 18.72 -2.27
C MET A 868 -6.70 17.40 -1.57
N TYR A 869 -5.93 17.44 -0.48
CA TYR A 869 -5.62 16.23 0.28
C TYR A 869 -6.81 15.70 1.07
N GLU A 870 -7.67 16.56 1.61
CA GLU A 870 -8.93 16.14 2.25
C GLU A 870 -9.81 15.35 1.27
N LYS A 871 -9.93 15.81 0.02
CA LYS A 871 -10.59 15.05 -1.04
C LYS A 871 -9.91 13.73 -1.34
N LEU A 872 -8.57 13.69 -1.37
CA LEU A 872 -7.84 12.45 -1.60
C LEU A 872 -7.95 11.46 -0.43
N PHE A 873 -7.98 11.93 0.83
CA PHE A 873 -8.17 11.09 2.01
C PHE A 873 -9.55 10.42 2.05
N ALA A 874 -10.56 11.02 1.41
CA ALA A 874 -11.89 10.44 1.24
C ALA A 874 -11.94 9.34 0.16
N THR A 875 -10.88 9.16 -0.63
CA THR A 875 -10.79 8.07 -1.61
C THR A 875 -10.15 6.82 -1.01
N THR A 876 -10.25 5.68 -1.71
CA THR A 876 -9.56 4.43 -1.32
C THR A 876 -8.03 4.49 -1.46
N ARG A 877 -7.49 5.61 -1.98
CA ARG A 877 -6.05 5.77 -2.20
C ARG A 877 -5.32 6.02 -0.88
N LYS A 878 -4.33 5.18 -0.58
CA LYS A 878 -3.44 5.38 0.56
C LYS A 878 -2.47 6.53 0.28
N ILE A 879 -2.34 7.46 1.22
CA ILE A 879 -1.44 8.61 1.16
C ILE A 879 -0.52 8.56 2.36
N SER A 880 0.79 8.69 2.14
CA SER A 880 1.77 8.76 3.23
C SER A 880 2.14 10.21 3.58
N LYS A 881 2.70 10.42 4.77
CA LYS A 881 3.31 11.72 5.15
C LYS A 881 4.38 12.16 4.15
N ARG A 882 5.15 11.20 3.61
CA ARG A 882 6.22 11.45 2.65
C ARG A 882 5.68 11.97 1.31
N ASP A 883 4.52 11.49 0.87
CA ASP A 883 3.87 11.98 -0.36
C ASP A 883 3.49 13.45 -0.23
N ILE A 884 2.85 13.82 0.89
CA ILE A 884 2.44 15.20 1.18
C ILE A 884 3.66 16.13 1.22
N GLN A 885 4.72 15.73 1.95
CA GLN A 885 5.94 16.52 2.05
C GLN A 885 6.62 16.72 0.69
N ARG A 886 6.72 15.66 -0.12
CA ARG A 886 7.25 15.73 -1.49
C ARG A 886 6.46 16.73 -2.32
N ASP A 887 5.15 16.62 -2.32
CA ASP A 887 4.28 17.41 -3.19
C ASP A 887 4.27 18.89 -2.78
N VAL A 888 4.27 19.18 -1.48
CA VAL A 888 4.46 20.54 -0.95
C VAL A 888 5.83 21.09 -1.36
N GLN A 889 6.91 20.35 -1.18
CA GLN A 889 8.25 20.77 -1.61
C GLN A 889 8.29 21.12 -3.11
N ARG A 890 7.63 20.29 -3.94
CA ARG A 890 7.55 20.53 -5.39
C ARG A 890 6.87 21.85 -5.72
N LEU A 891 5.71 22.12 -5.12
CA LEU A 891 4.96 23.37 -5.36
C LEU A 891 5.74 24.63 -4.93
N PHE A 892 6.56 24.54 -3.88
CA PHE A 892 7.37 25.66 -3.36
C PHE A 892 8.82 25.71 -3.91
N GLY A 893 9.06 25.03 -5.04
CA GLY A 893 10.24 25.25 -5.87
C GLY A 893 11.14 24.03 -6.11
N GLN A 894 10.87 22.88 -5.48
CA GLN A 894 11.58 21.65 -5.84
C GLN A 894 11.27 21.19 -7.27
N SER A 895 10.06 21.47 -7.79
CA SER A 895 9.72 21.19 -9.20
C SER A 895 10.57 22.01 -10.18
N TYR A 896 10.90 23.25 -9.83
CA TYR A 896 11.87 24.06 -10.56
C TYR A 896 13.25 23.41 -10.55
N VAL A 897 13.77 22.98 -9.40
CA VAL A 897 15.07 22.30 -9.32
C VAL A 897 15.11 21.03 -10.19
N GLU A 898 14.05 20.22 -10.12
CA GLU A 898 13.88 19.04 -10.97
C GLU A 898 13.88 19.39 -12.46
N PHE A 899 13.20 20.48 -12.84
CA PHE A 899 13.18 20.97 -14.22
C PHE A 899 14.56 21.47 -14.67
N MET A 900 15.27 22.21 -13.82
CA MET A 900 16.63 22.68 -14.10
C MET A 900 17.59 21.51 -14.30
N ALA A 901 17.45 20.42 -13.55
CA ALA A 901 18.29 19.22 -13.64
C ALA A 901 17.94 18.30 -14.81
N LYS A 902 16.79 18.50 -15.46
CA LYS A 902 16.31 17.64 -16.55
C LYS A 902 17.25 17.73 -17.76
N SER A 903 17.70 16.58 -18.26
CA SER A 903 18.32 16.47 -19.59
C SER A 903 17.23 16.57 -20.65
N MET A 904 17.45 17.45 -21.64
CA MET A 904 16.58 17.57 -22.83
C MET A 904 17.11 16.76 -23.99
#